data_AF-A0A9W4S038-F1
#
_entry.id   AF-A0A9W4S038-F1
#
_cell.length_a   1.000
_cell.length_b   1.000
_cell.length_c   1.000
_cell.angle_alpha   90.00
_cell.angle_beta   90.00
_cell.angle_gamma   90.00
#
_symmetry.space_group_name_H-M   'P 1'
#
loop_
_entity.id
_entity.type
_entity.pdbx_description
1 polymer ?
#
loop_
_entity_poly.entity_id
_entity_poly.type
_entity_poly.pdbx_seq_one_letter_code
_entity_poly.pdbx_strand_id
1 'polypeptide(L)'
;MGHVLLSNGSSFKSPNRRLGQNGPEITGLGLGLMGLSVAYGTPGSDEERLSFLDRAWEIGATNWDTSDLYGDNEVLVGKWFKLHPERRADIFLASKFGLRVTVQSDGTYNIRPDSSPEYCREAWEKSLEKLGVDIDLYYVHRVDEVTPIEKTIEEMVKLKNEGKIKYFGISECSSATLRRAHAIHSISAVQVEYNPWSLEIEGAAGTHLLKTCRELGVTVFCYSPLGRGMMTGKYKSADDFEESDFRRQIPRFQGENFRKNIELVEKFADIAQKRHGCSAGQLTLAWLLAQGDDVIPLPGTKKIPYLEENFGALKIQLSADEEKEIRGLVDEADVQGDRSAMFGAYVTSAPLLVSINSVAAVSQLNQGYRTSIQILSCQIPSLFIMTAVYKTGEDHRLACRSGVFKTTTAGQAPTHLQANLIVLPKRYADDFRLLCHRNPVPCPLLAESESPGDFSKLKSYVQSIDGKSLLPVAKNVDLRHDAPRYRVYENSKHVSINGALEPVNVADQWTDGDHVGFLIGCSFSFERALHEAGLTPQHMTHNRNVPMYRTNIPLCAAGVFTGATYVVSMRPYKVSDVEKVRDITRPFVATHGEPVAWGWDGAARIGVTDVTKPQWGDPAVMDDEKTLFGHDDEEYVPVFWGCGVTPQEAAMKANLNGTVMGHAPGHMICLDIREEEIFPV
;
A
#
# COMPACT_ATOMS: atom_id res chain seq x y z
N MET A 1 32.82 22.96 10.10
CA MET A 1 31.90 21.91 9.61
C MET A 1 32.28 21.51 8.19
N GLY A 2 32.23 20.21 7.87
CA GLY A 2 32.44 19.70 6.50
C GLY A 2 33.77 19.01 6.23
N HIS A 3 34.61 18.78 7.23
CA HIS A 3 35.78 17.90 7.12
C HIS A 3 35.61 16.67 8.01
N VAL A 4 35.96 15.51 7.47
CA VAL A 4 36.06 14.25 8.23
C VAL A 4 37.50 14.07 8.66
N LEU A 5 37.74 13.92 9.97
CA LEU A 5 39.05 13.63 10.55
C LEU A 5 39.19 12.12 10.79
N LEU A 6 40.28 11.51 10.32
CA LEU A 6 40.56 10.09 10.56
C LEU A 6 41.49 9.89 11.76
N SER A 7 41.56 8.66 12.28
CA SER A 7 42.47 8.27 13.36
C SER A 7 43.95 8.49 13.03
N ASN A 8 44.33 8.46 11.74
CA ASN A 8 45.70 8.75 11.31
C ASN A 8 46.01 10.26 11.21
N GLY A 9 45.11 11.13 11.66
CA GLY A 9 45.28 12.60 11.63
C GLY A 9 45.00 13.25 10.27
N SER A 10 44.73 12.47 9.21
CA SER A 10 44.33 13.03 7.92
C SER A 10 42.90 13.57 7.95
N SER A 11 42.63 14.63 7.17
CA SER A 11 41.29 15.17 6.98
C SER A 11 40.91 15.24 5.51
N PHE A 12 39.62 15.13 5.21
CA PHE A 12 39.10 15.36 3.85
C PHE A 12 37.75 16.04 3.92
N LYS A 13 37.38 16.79 2.88
CA LYS A 13 36.07 17.43 2.82
C LYS A 13 35.00 16.35 2.62
N SER A 14 34.04 16.26 3.54
CA SER A 14 32.92 15.35 3.40
C SER A 14 32.08 15.73 2.17
N PRO A 15 31.62 14.77 1.35
CA PRO A 15 30.58 15.04 0.39
C PRO A 15 29.29 15.33 1.18
N ASN A 16 28.95 16.60 1.29
CA ASN A 16 27.67 17.03 1.83
C ASN A 16 26.57 16.75 0.83
N ARG A 17 25.37 16.50 1.35
CA ARG A 17 24.16 16.26 0.58
C ARG A 17 23.05 17.15 1.09
N ARG A 18 22.21 17.62 0.18
CA ARG A 18 21.07 18.45 0.52
C ARG A 18 19.95 17.59 1.09
N LEU A 19 19.37 18.03 2.21
CA LEU A 19 18.17 17.43 2.76
C LEU A 19 16.93 17.95 2.02
N GLY A 20 16.23 17.06 1.33
CA GLY A 20 15.12 17.39 0.44
C GLY A 20 15.49 18.46 -0.59
N GLN A 21 14.49 19.03 -1.25
CA GLN A 21 14.72 20.06 -2.26
C GLN A 21 15.19 21.40 -1.65
N ASN A 22 14.75 21.72 -0.44
CA ASN A 22 14.89 23.05 0.17
C ASN A 22 15.56 23.06 1.56
N GLY A 23 16.11 21.94 2.01
CA GLY A 23 16.79 21.85 3.30
C GLY A 23 18.27 22.18 3.25
N PRO A 24 18.96 22.01 4.39
CA PRO A 24 20.37 22.35 4.54
C PRO A 24 21.26 21.29 3.89
N GLU A 25 22.51 21.66 3.66
CA GLU A 25 23.57 20.70 3.38
C GLU A 25 23.96 19.99 4.68
N ILE A 26 23.87 18.68 4.69
CA ILE A 26 24.24 17.80 5.79
C ILE A 26 25.32 16.82 5.35
N THR A 27 26.05 16.24 6.29
CA THR A 27 27.04 15.20 6.00
C THR A 27 26.37 14.03 5.26
N GLY A 28 26.92 13.63 4.11
CA GLY A 28 26.32 12.63 3.22
C GLY A 28 26.22 11.21 3.79
N LEU A 29 26.83 10.97 4.94
CA LEU A 29 26.63 9.78 5.77
C LEU A 29 26.02 10.21 7.11
N GLY A 30 24.95 9.54 7.52
CA GLY A 30 24.38 9.70 8.86
C GLY A 30 25.01 8.75 9.88
N LEU A 31 24.71 8.98 11.16
CA LEU A 31 25.05 8.11 12.27
C LEU A 31 23.80 7.69 13.02
N GLY A 32 23.45 6.40 12.92
CA GLY A 32 22.35 5.81 13.70
C GLY A 32 22.79 5.46 15.11
N LEU A 33 22.12 6.01 16.12
CA LEU A 33 22.54 5.92 17.53
C LEU A 33 21.90 4.77 18.31
N MET A 34 20.98 4.00 17.72
CA MET A 34 20.26 2.90 18.36
C MET A 34 21.17 1.95 19.15
N GLY A 35 22.30 1.52 18.55
CA GLY A 35 23.23 0.56 19.13
C GLY A 35 23.98 1.03 20.39
N LEU A 36 23.91 2.33 20.73
CA LEU A 36 24.46 2.83 22.00
C LEU A 36 23.55 2.54 23.20
N SER A 37 22.30 2.12 22.97
CA SER A 37 21.30 1.96 24.02
C SER A 37 20.52 0.65 23.92
N VAL A 38 20.23 0.19 22.70
CA VAL A 38 19.43 -1.02 22.46
C VAL A 38 19.95 -1.80 21.25
N ALA A 39 19.65 -3.10 21.24
CA ALA A 39 19.98 -4.06 20.19
C ALA A 39 21.49 -4.32 19.96
N TYR A 40 21.79 -5.46 19.32
CA TYR A 40 23.15 -5.89 18.93
C TYR A 40 24.14 -5.93 20.13
N GLY A 41 23.70 -6.59 21.20
CA GLY A 41 24.45 -6.83 22.44
C GLY A 41 24.27 -5.75 23.51
N THR A 42 24.93 -5.91 24.65
CA THR A 42 24.79 -5.01 25.81
C THR A 42 25.35 -3.60 25.56
N PRO A 43 24.67 -2.53 26.01
CA PRO A 43 25.22 -1.18 26.02
C PRO A 43 26.47 -1.06 26.91
N GLY A 44 27.39 -0.16 26.54
CA GLY A 44 28.56 0.18 27.37
C GLY A 44 28.23 1.14 28.51
N SER A 45 29.23 1.55 29.28
CA SER A 45 29.05 2.57 30.33
C SER A 45 28.70 3.93 29.73
N ASP A 46 28.17 4.86 30.54
CA ASP A 46 27.91 6.23 30.08
C ASP A 46 29.21 6.89 29.57
N GLU A 47 30.34 6.68 30.26
CA GLU A 47 31.64 7.25 29.88
C GLU A 47 32.08 6.78 28.49
N GLU A 48 31.98 5.48 28.21
CA GLU A 48 32.32 4.91 26.91
C GLU A 48 31.43 5.46 25.80
N ARG A 49 30.13 5.57 26.08
CA ARG A 49 29.13 6.04 25.12
C ARG A 49 29.23 7.55 24.84
N LEU A 50 29.57 8.35 25.85
CA LEU A 50 29.84 9.78 25.69
C LEU A 50 31.15 10.01 24.93
N SER A 51 32.21 9.25 25.24
CA SER A 51 33.47 9.30 24.49
C SER A 51 33.28 8.89 23.02
N PHE A 52 32.37 7.96 22.73
CA PHE A 52 31.99 7.64 21.37
C PHE A 52 31.34 8.83 20.64
N LEU A 53 30.44 9.57 21.30
CA LEU A 53 29.80 10.77 20.72
C LEU A 53 30.80 11.91 20.53
N ASP A 54 31.76 12.08 21.44
CA ASP A 54 32.89 12.99 21.25
C ASP A 54 33.66 12.65 19.99
N ARG A 55 34.01 11.37 19.83
CA ARG A 55 34.73 10.93 18.66
C ARG A 55 33.92 11.09 17.38
N ALA A 56 32.61 10.84 17.42
CA ALA A 56 31.72 11.09 16.28
C ALA A 56 31.76 12.55 15.84
N TRP A 57 31.61 13.49 16.78
CA TRP A 57 31.71 14.91 16.47
C TRP A 57 33.09 15.29 15.92
N GLU A 58 34.18 14.82 16.54
CA GLU A 58 35.56 15.08 16.10
C GLU A 58 35.79 14.65 14.65
N ILE A 59 35.27 13.48 14.25
CA ILE A 59 35.45 12.99 12.88
C ILE A 59 34.45 13.61 11.88
N GLY A 60 33.65 14.60 12.28
CA GLY A 60 32.68 15.24 11.40
C GLY A 60 31.42 14.41 11.14
N ALA A 61 31.18 13.35 11.92
CA ALA A 61 29.93 12.61 11.93
C ALA A 61 28.87 13.43 12.66
N THR A 62 28.29 14.43 11.98
CA THR A 62 27.39 15.41 12.61
C THR A 62 25.92 15.30 12.20
N ASN A 63 25.55 14.27 11.44
CA ASN A 63 24.17 13.97 11.07
C ASN A 63 23.67 12.80 11.92
N TRP A 64 23.03 13.09 13.05
CA TRP A 64 22.70 12.10 14.09
C TRP A 64 21.22 11.71 14.05
N ASP A 65 20.95 10.42 14.18
CA ASP A 65 19.60 9.86 14.20
C ASP A 65 19.36 9.03 15.46
N THR A 66 18.37 9.45 16.26
CA THR A 66 17.90 8.79 17.49
C THR A 66 16.37 8.56 17.43
N SER A 67 15.75 8.06 18.51
CA SER A 67 14.30 7.86 18.63
C SER A 67 13.88 7.77 20.09
N ASP A 68 12.64 8.18 20.37
CA ASP A 68 11.94 7.95 21.64
C ASP A 68 11.90 6.48 22.09
N LEU A 69 11.94 5.53 21.14
CA LEU A 69 11.93 4.10 21.36
C LEU A 69 13.28 3.51 21.81
N TYR A 70 14.40 4.20 21.57
CA TYR A 70 15.74 3.62 21.74
C TYR A 70 16.20 3.61 23.22
N GLY A 71 15.40 3.07 24.14
CA GLY A 71 15.78 2.97 25.55
C GLY A 71 16.21 4.31 26.15
N ASP A 72 17.43 4.40 26.67
CA ASP A 72 18.00 5.62 27.26
C ASP A 72 18.68 6.57 26.26
N ASN A 73 18.58 6.32 24.95
CA ASN A 73 19.41 7.00 23.94
C ASN A 73 19.25 8.51 23.90
N GLU A 74 18.00 9.01 23.92
CA GLU A 74 17.75 10.46 23.97
C GLU A 74 18.29 11.11 25.25
N VAL A 75 18.27 10.38 26.37
CA VAL A 75 18.86 10.85 27.64
C VAL A 75 20.38 10.92 27.55
N LEU A 76 21.02 9.90 26.96
CA LEU A 76 22.45 9.87 26.71
C LEU A 76 22.88 11.03 25.80
N VAL A 77 22.15 11.24 24.69
CA VAL A 77 22.41 12.35 23.76
C VAL A 77 22.22 13.70 24.45
N GLY A 78 21.18 13.85 25.28
CA GLY A 78 20.98 15.06 26.08
C GLY A 78 22.09 15.32 27.10
N LYS A 79 22.61 14.27 27.75
CA LYS A 79 23.81 14.37 28.60
C LYS A 79 25.01 14.89 27.81
N TRP A 80 25.23 14.40 26.60
CA TRP A 80 26.32 14.87 25.75
C TRP A 80 26.16 16.36 25.38
N PHE A 81 24.96 16.80 24.97
CA PHE A 81 24.72 18.22 24.70
C PHE A 81 24.85 19.11 25.94
N LYS A 82 24.52 18.60 27.12
CA LYS A 82 24.74 19.32 28.38
C LYS A 82 26.23 19.49 28.70
N LEU A 83 27.07 18.50 28.35
CA LEU A 83 28.52 18.58 28.48
C LEU A 83 29.16 19.49 27.42
N HIS A 84 28.56 19.55 26.23
CA HIS A 84 29.08 20.28 25.06
C HIS A 84 28.04 21.21 24.42
N PRO A 85 27.49 22.20 25.15
CA PRO A 85 26.43 23.06 24.64
C PRO A 85 26.85 23.86 23.39
N GLU A 86 28.14 24.19 23.28
CA GLU A 86 28.73 24.89 22.15
C GLU A 86 28.68 24.10 20.83
N ARG A 87 28.57 22.77 20.90
CA ARG A 87 28.58 21.87 19.73
C ARG A 87 27.19 21.64 19.14
N ARG A 88 26.11 22.11 19.78
CA ARG A 88 24.74 21.90 19.26
C ARG A 88 24.57 22.44 17.84
N ALA A 89 25.21 23.56 17.52
CA ALA A 89 25.13 24.17 16.19
C ALA A 89 25.80 23.32 15.08
N ASP A 90 26.70 22.41 15.44
CA ASP A 90 27.37 21.51 14.48
C ASP A 90 26.52 20.29 14.13
N ILE A 91 25.65 19.85 15.04
CA ILE A 91 24.87 18.62 14.90
C ILE A 91 23.54 18.89 14.21
N PHE A 92 23.30 18.18 13.11
CA PHE A 92 21.96 17.99 12.55
C PHE A 92 21.32 16.80 13.28
N LEU A 93 20.34 17.08 14.14
CA LEU A 93 19.74 16.07 15.02
C LEU A 93 18.35 15.65 14.52
N ALA A 94 18.19 14.34 14.28
CA ALA A 94 16.90 13.73 14.01
C ALA A 94 16.42 12.85 15.18
N SER A 95 15.13 12.95 15.50
CA SER A 95 14.43 12.01 16.38
C SER A 95 13.07 11.62 15.78
N LYS A 96 12.37 10.70 16.43
CA LYS A 96 11.15 10.08 15.89
C LYS A 96 10.11 9.85 16.98
N PHE A 97 8.84 9.79 16.55
CA PHE A 97 7.69 9.24 17.29
C PHE A 97 6.94 8.26 16.41
N GLY A 98 5.95 7.55 16.92
CA GLY A 98 5.11 6.67 16.08
C GLY A 98 5.02 5.24 16.59
N LEU A 99 5.77 4.91 17.64
CA LEU A 99 5.74 3.61 18.31
C LEU A 99 5.46 3.81 19.79
N ARG A 100 4.20 3.63 20.20
CA ARG A 100 3.79 3.79 21.59
C ARG A 100 4.10 2.52 22.38
N VAL A 101 4.83 2.71 23.48
CA VAL A 101 5.13 1.64 24.45
C VAL A 101 4.12 1.70 25.59
N THR A 102 3.41 0.60 25.85
CA THR A 102 2.51 0.44 27.00
C THR A 102 2.98 -0.72 27.87
N VAL A 103 3.07 -0.49 29.18
CA VAL A 103 3.37 -1.53 30.16
C VAL A 103 2.08 -2.25 30.55
N GLN A 104 2.06 -3.56 30.40
CA GLN A 104 0.95 -4.41 30.78
C GLN A 104 0.99 -4.71 32.29
N SER A 105 -0.13 -5.18 32.85
CA SER A 105 -0.25 -5.49 34.28
C SER A 105 0.70 -6.58 34.77
N ASP A 106 1.18 -7.45 33.87
CA ASP A 106 2.16 -8.52 34.15
C ASP A 106 3.62 -8.04 34.02
N GLY A 107 3.84 -6.75 33.77
CA GLY A 107 5.17 -6.15 33.60
C GLY A 107 5.76 -6.33 32.19
N THR A 108 5.04 -6.95 31.26
CA THR A 108 5.46 -7.02 29.86
C THR A 108 5.23 -5.69 29.14
N TYR A 109 6.03 -5.43 28.10
CA TYR A 109 5.87 -4.25 27.26
C TYR A 109 5.16 -4.63 25.97
N ASN A 110 4.19 -3.82 25.57
CA ASN A 110 3.59 -3.86 24.24
C ASN A 110 4.01 -2.61 23.47
N ILE A 111 4.48 -2.80 22.24
CA ILE A 111 4.89 -1.73 21.34
C ILE A 111 3.96 -1.78 20.13
N ARG A 112 3.30 -0.68 19.82
CA ARG A 112 2.40 -0.60 18.65
C ARG A 112 2.61 0.68 17.86
N PRO A 113 2.39 0.67 16.53
CA PRO A 113 2.26 1.89 15.75
C PRO A 113 1.15 2.79 16.31
N ASP A 114 1.48 4.08 16.48
CA ASP A 114 0.55 5.13 16.87
C ASP A 114 1.06 6.45 16.29
N SER A 115 0.48 6.85 15.16
CA SER A 115 0.79 8.08 14.45
C SER A 115 -0.23 9.19 14.71
N SER A 116 -1.02 9.06 15.78
CA SER A 116 -2.03 10.06 16.17
C SER A 116 -1.41 11.44 16.46
N PRO A 117 -2.13 12.55 16.18
CA PRO A 117 -1.73 13.89 16.60
C PRO A 117 -1.39 13.98 18.09
N GLU A 118 -2.18 13.35 18.94
CA GLU A 118 -2.02 13.38 20.39
C GLU A 118 -0.69 12.73 20.79
N TYR A 119 -0.36 11.56 20.21
CA TYR A 119 0.92 10.92 20.47
C TYR A 119 2.10 11.70 19.87
N CYS A 120 1.94 12.31 18.69
CA CYS A 120 2.95 13.19 18.10
C CYS A 120 3.37 14.30 19.06
N ARG A 121 2.39 14.98 19.68
CA ARG A 121 2.65 16.04 20.68
C ARG A 121 3.31 15.47 21.92
N GLU A 122 2.72 14.42 22.51
CA GLU A 122 3.17 13.78 23.74
C GLU A 122 4.62 13.28 23.62
N ALA A 123 4.93 12.57 22.54
CA ALA A 123 6.25 12.02 22.29
C ALA A 123 7.29 13.13 22.09
N TRP A 124 6.93 14.19 21.35
CA TRP A 124 7.86 15.31 21.15
C TRP A 124 8.22 16.00 22.46
N GLU A 125 7.25 16.22 23.36
CA GLU A 125 7.51 16.88 24.65
C GLU A 125 8.46 16.05 25.52
N LYS A 126 8.25 14.74 25.55
CA LYS A 126 9.14 13.80 26.25
C LYS A 126 10.54 13.75 25.63
N SER A 127 10.64 13.73 24.31
CA SER A 127 11.93 13.77 23.61
C SER A 127 12.68 15.07 23.92
N LEU A 128 11.99 16.22 23.90
CA LEU A 128 12.59 17.50 24.24
C LEU A 128 13.10 17.54 25.69
N GLU A 129 12.33 17.01 26.64
CA GLU A 129 12.73 16.92 28.05
C GLU A 129 14.02 16.11 28.20
N LYS A 130 14.13 14.95 27.53
CA LYS A 130 15.29 14.07 27.59
C LYS A 130 16.52 14.64 26.89
N LEU A 131 16.32 15.22 25.70
CA LEU A 131 17.41 15.76 24.87
C LEU A 131 17.92 17.11 25.40
N GLY A 132 17.04 17.92 25.99
CA GLY A 132 17.36 19.27 26.45
C GLY A 132 17.72 20.27 25.35
N VAL A 133 17.52 19.91 24.07
CA VAL A 133 17.80 20.71 22.88
C VAL A 133 16.74 20.46 21.80
N ASP A 134 16.56 21.41 20.89
CA ASP A 134 15.61 21.28 19.79
C ASP A 134 15.98 20.15 18.81
N ILE A 135 14.98 19.61 18.12
CA ILE A 135 15.13 18.58 17.09
C ILE A 135 15.08 19.24 15.71
N ASP A 136 16.06 18.98 14.85
CA ASP A 136 16.07 19.56 13.49
C ASP A 136 15.08 18.83 12.58
N LEU A 137 15.14 17.49 12.54
CA LEU A 137 14.28 16.65 11.71
C LEU A 137 13.47 15.70 12.58
N TYR A 138 12.15 15.78 12.48
CA TYR A 138 11.27 14.91 13.26
C TYR A 138 10.54 13.92 12.37
N TYR A 139 10.70 12.64 12.67
CA TYR A 139 10.13 11.55 11.88
C TYR A 139 8.84 10.99 12.51
N VAL A 140 7.88 10.65 11.65
CA VAL A 140 6.94 9.57 11.94
C VAL A 140 7.69 8.23 11.72
N HIS A 141 8.08 7.57 12.80
CA HIS A 141 8.83 6.32 12.87
C HIS A 141 8.06 5.16 12.24
N ARG A 142 6.77 5.03 12.56
CA ARG A 142 5.85 4.10 11.89
C ARG A 142 4.50 4.77 11.76
N VAL A 143 3.94 4.68 10.55
CA VAL A 143 2.58 5.11 10.25
C VAL A 143 1.65 3.98 10.69
N ASP A 144 0.58 4.32 11.41
CA ASP A 144 -0.47 3.36 11.73
C ASP A 144 -1.52 3.31 10.61
N GLU A 145 -2.37 2.27 10.61
CA GLU A 145 -3.37 2.04 9.56
C GLU A 145 -4.73 2.70 9.86
N VAL A 146 -4.85 3.47 10.95
CA VAL A 146 -6.13 4.01 11.44
C VAL A 146 -6.17 5.54 11.46
N THR A 147 -5.02 6.19 11.52
CA THR A 147 -4.83 7.64 11.57
C THR A 147 -4.55 8.14 10.16
N PRO A 148 -5.36 9.10 9.66
CA PRO A 148 -5.03 9.76 8.42
C PRO A 148 -3.75 10.56 8.52
N ILE A 149 -2.82 10.33 7.57
CA ILE A 149 -1.49 10.96 7.62
C ILE A 149 -1.58 12.49 7.64
N GLU A 150 -2.60 13.08 7.03
CA GLU A 150 -2.85 14.51 7.04
C GLU A 150 -3.01 15.04 8.46
N LYS A 151 -3.69 14.31 9.35
CA LYS A 151 -3.83 14.70 10.76
C LYS A 151 -2.50 14.69 11.50
N THR A 152 -1.68 13.67 11.26
CA THR A 152 -0.34 13.58 11.80
C THR A 152 0.52 14.76 11.34
N ILE A 153 0.52 15.06 10.03
CA ILE A 153 1.32 16.15 9.47
C ILE A 153 0.78 17.53 9.90
N GLU A 154 -0.54 17.72 10.00
CA GLU A 154 -1.15 18.94 10.56
C GLU A 154 -0.61 19.24 11.97
N GLU A 155 -0.50 18.24 12.83
CA GLU A 155 0.09 18.41 14.15
C GLU A 155 1.58 18.75 14.08
N MET A 156 2.35 18.05 13.25
CA MET A 156 3.76 18.39 13.01
C MET A 156 3.94 19.81 12.45
N VAL A 157 2.97 20.34 11.70
CA VAL A 157 2.96 21.75 11.26
C VAL A 157 2.78 22.71 12.43
N LYS A 158 1.93 22.39 13.41
CA LYS A 158 1.84 23.19 14.66
C LYS A 158 3.18 23.18 15.42
N LEU A 159 3.78 21.99 15.51
CA LEU A 159 5.21 21.70 15.65
C LEU A 159 6.14 22.83 15.24
N LYS A 160 6.24 22.91 13.92
CA LYS A 160 7.09 23.83 13.21
C LYS A 160 6.73 25.29 13.48
N ASN A 161 5.44 25.63 13.50
CA ASN A 161 4.98 27.00 13.72
C ASN A 161 5.33 27.51 15.12
N GLU A 162 5.45 26.62 16.10
CA GLU A 162 5.94 26.90 17.45
C GLU A 162 7.47 26.95 17.54
N GLY A 163 8.19 26.77 16.41
CA GLY A 163 9.65 26.77 16.34
C GLY A 163 10.31 25.48 16.84
N LYS A 164 9.53 24.44 17.11
CA LYS A 164 9.94 23.23 17.82
C LYS A 164 10.64 22.18 16.96
N ILE A 165 10.35 22.18 15.66
CA ILE A 165 10.97 21.30 14.65
C ILE A 165 11.16 22.09 13.35
N LYS A 166 12.14 21.70 12.51
CA LYS A 166 12.43 22.39 11.24
C LYS A 166 12.02 21.59 10.01
N TYR A 167 12.35 20.29 10.02
CA TYR A 167 12.18 19.38 8.89
C TYR A 167 11.32 18.18 9.27
N PHE A 168 10.68 17.60 8.25
CA PHE A 168 9.64 16.59 8.40
C PHE A 168 10.13 15.31 7.76
N GLY A 169 9.99 14.19 8.47
CA GLY A 169 10.37 12.89 7.98
C GLY A 169 9.28 11.84 8.18
N ILE A 170 9.25 10.83 7.32
CA ILE A 170 8.35 9.67 7.46
C ILE A 170 9.14 8.39 7.20
N SER A 171 8.98 7.37 8.04
CA SER A 171 9.67 6.10 7.86
C SER A 171 8.70 4.98 7.45
N GLU A 172 9.17 4.09 6.58
CA GLU A 172 8.45 2.88 6.14
C GLU A 172 7.03 3.15 5.60
N CYS A 173 6.83 4.26 4.90
CA CYS A 173 5.55 4.60 4.28
C CYS A 173 5.49 4.18 2.79
N SER A 174 4.28 4.02 2.27
CA SER A 174 4.04 3.85 0.84
C SER A 174 4.15 5.18 0.08
N SER A 175 4.31 5.11 -1.24
CA SER A 175 4.26 6.27 -2.13
C SER A 175 2.96 7.06 -2.01
N ALA A 176 1.83 6.38 -1.75
CA ALA A 176 0.53 7.03 -1.58
C ALA A 176 0.50 7.88 -0.30
N THR A 177 0.94 7.31 0.83
CA THR A 177 1.09 8.03 2.11
C THR A 177 2.02 9.22 1.95
N LEU A 178 3.18 9.04 1.31
CA LEU A 178 4.16 10.10 1.12
C LEU A 178 3.60 11.28 0.33
N ARG A 179 2.90 11.03 -0.79
CA ARG A 179 2.28 12.11 -1.59
C ARG A 179 1.23 12.87 -0.79
N ARG A 180 0.38 12.17 -0.04
CA ARG A 180 -0.65 12.78 0.81
C ARG A 180 -0.04 13.64 1.92
N ALA A 181 0.99 13.13 2.59
CA ALA A 181 1.73 13.89 3.59
C ALA A 181 2.38 15.14 2.99
N HIS A 182 3.05 14.99 1.84
CA HIS A 182 3.74 16.07 1.15
C HIS A 182 2.79 17.18 0.67
N ALA A 183 1.55 16.83 0.33
CA ALA A 183 0.51 17.80 -0.04
C ALA A 183 0.07 18.70 1.12
N ILE A 184 0.14 18.23 2.37
CA ILE A 184 -0.14 19.05 3.56
C ILE A 184 1.05 19.95 3.88
N HIS A 185 2.26 19.38 3.89
CA HIS A 185 3.49 20.13 4.07
C HIS A 185 4.67 19.36 3.47
N SER A 186 5.63 20.09 2.89
CA SER A 186 6.81 19.49 2.27
C SER A 186 7.53 18.53 3.24
N ILE A 187 7.59 17.25 2.86
CA ILE A 187 8.35 16.22 3.55
C ILE A 187 9.79 16.28 3.05
N SER A 188 10.75 16.33 3.97
CA SER A 188 12.17 16.50 3.63
C SER A 188 12.91 15.16 3.52
N ALA A 189 12.46 14.16 4.27
CA ALA A 189 13.12 12.85 4.32
C ALA A 189 12.16 11.68 4.38
N VAL A 190 12.55 10.58 3.74
CA VAL A 190 11.97 9.26 3.96
C VAL A 190 13.04 8.32 4.48
N GLN A 191 12.76 7.62 5.59
CA GLN A 191 13.69 6.64 6.16
C GLN A 191 13.20 5.21 5.95
N VAL A 192 14.01 4.37 5.31
CA VAL A 192 13.60 3.04 4.85
C VAL A 192 14.78 2.07 4.82
N GLU A 193 14.51 0.75 4.91
CA GLU A 193 15.58 -0.23 4.72
C GLU A 193 15.96 -0.27 3.23
N TYR A 194 17.20 0.10 2.93
CA TYR A 194 17.75 0.08 1.57
C TYR A 194 19.22 -0.29 1.63
N ASN A 195 19.58 -1.39 0.97
CA ASN A 195 20.92 -1.97 0.93
C ASN A 195 20.97 -3.04 -0.17
N PRO A 196 22.14 -3.63 -0.50
CA PRO A 196 22.24 -4.68 -1.52
C PRO A 196 21.31 -5.90 -1.34
N TRP A 197 20.75 -6.12 -0.15
CA TRP A 197 19.78 -7.19 0.13
C TRP A 197 18.32 -6.75 0.13
N SER A 198 18.06 -5.44 0.10
CA SER A 198 16.72 -4.87 0.23
C SER A 198 16.57 -3.75 -0.80
N LEU A 199 16.08 -4.09 -2.00
CA LEU A 199 15.91 -3.19 -3.16
C LEU A 199 14.44 -2.83 -3.42
N GLU A 200 13.53 -3.25 -2.55
CA GLU A 200 12.09 -3.26 -2.81
C GLU A 200 11.52 -1.86 -3.11
N ILE A 201 12.15 -0.80 -2.58
CA ILE A 201 11.77 0.61 -2.83
C ILE A 201 11.97 1.07 -4.28
N GLU A 202 12.82 0.40 -5.04
CA GLU A 202 13.07 0.68 -6.45
C GLU A 202 11.90 0.19 -7.32
N GLY A 203 11.23 -0.88 -6.87
CA GLY A 203 10.17 -1.57 -7.60
C GLY A 203 8.77 -1.41 -7.01
N ALA A 204 7.84 -2.24 -7.49
CA ALA A 204 6.44 -2.19 -7.09
C ALA A 204 6.21 -2.61 -5.63
N ALA A 205 7.09 -3.42 -5.04
CA ALA A 205 6.99 -3.89 -3.65
C ALA A 205 7.01 -2.72 -2.64
N GLY A 206 7.93 -1.77 -2.81
CA GLY A 206 7.91 -0.50 -2.10
C GLY A 206 7.04 0.56 -2.77
N THR A 207 6.10 0.19 -3.64
CA THR A 207 5.21 1.11 -4.38
C THR A 207 5.97 2.16 -5.22
N HIS A 208 7.16 1.82 -5.71
CA HIS A 208 8.09 2.74 -6.38
C HIS A 208 8.47 3.96 -5.52
N LEU A 209 8.67 3.74 -4.21
CA LEU A 209 8.98 4.80 -3.24
C LEU A 209 10.19 5.63 -3.64
N LEU A 210 11.28 5.02 -4.13
CA LEU A 210 12.47 5.77 -4.56
C LEU A 210 12.15 6.77 -5.69
N LYS A 211 11.33 6.34 -6.66
CA LYS A 211 10.86 7.21 -7.75
C LYS A 211 10.00 8.35 -7.19
N THR A 212 9.06 8.05 -6.30
CA THR A 212 8.21 9.07 -5.66
C THR A 212 9.04 10.08 -4.85
N CYS A 213 10.05 9.62 -4.10
CA CYS A 213 10.95 10.51 -3.37
C CYS A 213 11.66 11.50 -4.31
N ARG A 214 12.20 11.01 -5.43
CA ARG A 214 12.85 11.87 -6.44
C ARG A 214 11.89 12.87 -7.06
N GLU A 215 10.67 12.44 -7.41
CA GLU A 215 9.64 13.33 -7.96
C GLU A 215 9.25 14.46 -7.00
N LEU A 216 9.19 14.17 -5.70
CA LEU A 216 8.82 15.15 -4.66
C LEU A 216 10.03 15.91 -4.08
N GLY A 217 11.25 15.63 -4.55
CA GLY A 217 12.47 16.20 -3.99
C GLY A 217 12.71 15.83 -2.53
N VAL A 218 12.49 14.57 -2.16
CA VAL A 218 12.64 14.00 -0.81
C VAL A 218 13.92 13.18 -0.73
N THR A 219 14.73 13.39 0.32
CA THR A 219 15.95 12.58 0.55
C THR A 219 15.60 11.22 1.17
N VAL A 220 16.23 10.15 0.69
CA VAL A 220 16.09 8.78 1.22
C VAL A 220 17.20 8.48 2.22
N PHE A 221 16.84 8.23 3.47
CA PHE A 221 17.73 7.75 4.53
C PHE A 221 17.67 6.23 4.62
N CYS A 222 18.81 5.56 4.43
CA CYS A 222 18.89 4.11 4.36
C CYS A 222 19.23 3.54 5.74
N TYR A 223 18.24 3.06 6.50
CA TYR A 223 18.55 2.33 7.73
C TYR A 223 18.96 0.89 7.42
N SER A 224 19.73 0.28 8.33
CA SER A 224 20.39 -1.01 8.11
C SER A 224 21.18 -1.08 6.80
N PRO A 225 21.98 -0.05 6.42
CA PRO A 225 22.63 0.01 5.11
C PRO A 225 23.66 -1.12 4.89
N LEU A 226 24.11 -1.75 5.97
CA LEU A 226 25.04 -2.89 5.96
C LEU A 226 24.33 -4.25 6.11
N GLY A 227 23.02 -4.33 5.83
CA GLY A 227 22.25 -5.58 5.98
C GLY A 227 22.30 -6.13 7.41
N ARG A 228 22.14 -5.26 8.41
CA ARG A 228 22.27 -5.58 9.85
C ARG A 228 23.64 -6.19 10.21
N GLY A 229 24.68 -5.72 9.54
CA GLY A 229 26.07 -6.10 9.74
C GLY A 229 26.56 -7.20 8.81
N MET A 230 25.70 -7.83 8.02
CA MET A 230 26.09 -8.92 7.12
C MET A 230 27.05 -8.47 6.01
N MET A 231 26.81 -7.29 5.43
CA MET A 231 27.66 -6.75 4.35
C MET A 231 29.07 -6.38 4.80
N THR A 232 29.39 -6.51 6.10
CA THR A 232 30.76 -6.35 6.60
C THR A 232 31.65 -7.56 6.32
N GLY A 233 31.06 -8.72 5.98
CA GLY A 233 31.79 -9.98 5.80
C GLY A 233 32.23 -10.66 7.10
N LYS A 234 31.90 -10.07 8.26
CA LYS A 234 32.30 -10.57 9.59
C LYS A 234 31.61 -11.88 9.98
N TYR A 235 30.34 -12.04 9.61
CA TYR A 235 29.52 -13.18 10.01
C TYR A 235 29.58 -14.26 8.92
N LYS A 236 29.85 -15.50 9.32
CA LYS A 236 29.99 -16.69 8.47
C LYS A 236 28.91 -17.74 8.76
N SER A 237 28.25 -17.66 9.91
CA SER A 237 27.03 -18.41 10.20
C SER A 237 26.14 -17.68 11.20
N ALA A 238 24.93 -18.20 11.44
CA ALA A 238 24.05 -17.72 12.52
C ALA A 238 24.67 -17.90 13.91
N ASP A 239 25.65 -18.79 14.07
CA ASP A 239 26.31 -19.05 15.34
C ASP A 239 27.29 -17.94 15.77
N ASP A 240 27.68 -17.07 14.83
CA ASP A 240 28.50 -15.91 15.12
C ASP A 240 27.73 -14.77 15.81
N PHE A 241 26.40 -14.87 15.91
CA PHE A 241 25.59 -13.95 16.70
C PHE A 241 25.59 -14.33 18.18
N GLU A 242 25.36 -13.38 19.08
CA GLU A 242 25.12 -13.70 20.49
C GLU A 242 23.83 -14.54 20.63
N GLU A 243 23.73 -15.35 21.68
CA GLU A 243 22.60 -16.29 21.87
C GLU A 243 21.24 -15.56 21.92
N SER A 244 21.20 -14.38 22.52
CA SER A 244 20.01 -13.53 22.64
C SER A 244 19.78 -12.59 21.45
N ASP A 245 20.60 -12.64 20.41
CA ASP A 245 20.50 -11.73 19.27
C ASP A 245 19.28 -12.07 18.39
N PHE A 246 18.37 -11.11 18.21
CA PHE A 246 17.15 -11.28 17.42
C PHE A 246 17.42 -11.65 15.95
N ARG A 247 18.62 -11.40 15.41
CA ARG A 247 19.00 -11.86 14.06
C ARG A 247 18.94 -13.38 13.94
N ARG A 248 19.10 -14.13 15.04
CA ARG A 248 18.88 -15.58 15.06
C ARG A 248 17.44 -15.99 14.76
N GLN A 249 16.50 -15.05 14.73
CA GLN A 249 15.08 -15.30 14.43
C GLN A 249 14.65 -14.81 13.05
N ILE A 250 15.50 -14.05 12.33
CA ILE A 250 15.14 -13.49 11.02
C ILE A 250 15.45 -14.51 9.92
N PRO A 251 14.49 -14.88 9.05
CA PRO A 251 14.65 -15.91 8.02
C PRO A 251 15.86 -15.70 7.10
N ARG A 252 16.20 -14.45 6.74
CA ARG A 252 17.38 -14.13 5.92
C ARG A 252 18.71 -14.61 6.50
N PHE A 253 18.77 -14.84 7.81
CA PHE A 253 19.98 -15.25 8.51
C PHE A 253 19.96 -16.71 8.94
N GLN A 254 19.00 -17.52 8.46
CA GLN A 254 18.85 -18.92 8.85
C GLN A 254 19.15 -19.89 7.70
N GLY A 255 19.73 -21.04 8.04
CA GLY A 255 19.89 -22.20 7.15
C GLY A 255 20.40 -21.86 5.74
N GLU A 256 19.71 -22.39 4.73
CA GLU A 256 20.06 -22.20 3.32
C GLU A 256 19.93 -20.74 2.85
N ASN A 257 19.05 -19.93 3.46
CA ASN A 257 18.94 -18.51 3.13
C ASN A 257 20.25 -17.79 3.47
N PHE A 258 20.82 -18.04 4.64
CA PHE A 258 22.11 -17.47 5.03
C PHE A 258 23.19 -17.87 4.03
N ARG A 259 23.27 -19.17 3.71
CA ARG A 259 24.30 -19.74 2.82
C ARG A 259 24.25 -19.10 1.43
N LYS A 260 23.06 -18.87 0.88
CA LYS A 260 22.90 -18.21 -0.41
C LYS A 260 23.22 -16.71 -0.33
N ASN A 261 22.73 -16.02 0.70
CA ASN A 261 22.89 -14.57 0.84
C ASN A 261 24.35 -14.14 1.07
N ILE A 262 25.18 -14.99 1.69
CA ILE A 262 26.58 -14.66 1.95
C ILE A 262 27.44 -14.59 0.67
N GLU A 263 27.03 -15.26 -0.41
CA GLU A 263 27.76 -15.26 -1.68
C GLU A 263 27.95 -13.83 -2.23
N LEU A 264 26.92 -12.98 -2.11
CA LEU A 264 27.01 -11.56 -2.49
C LEU A 264 28.04 -10.81 -1.63
N VAL A 265 28.11 -11.12 -0.34
CA VAL A 265 29.05 -10.48 0.60
C VAL A 265 30.49 -10.82 0.24
N GLU A 266 30.76 -12.06 -0.16
CA GLU A 266 32.09 -12.50 -0.59
C GLU A 266 32.54 -11.78 -1.86
N LYS A 267 31.63 -11.61 -2.83
CA LYS A 267 31.91 -10.84 -4.05
C LYS A 267 32.21 -9.37 -3.73
N PHE A 268 31.44 -8.74 -2.83
CA PHE A 268 31.72 -7.38 -2.36
C PHE A 268 33.08 -7.27 -1.67
N ALA A 269 33.42 -8.23 -0.81
CA ALA A 269 34.71 -8.26 -0.13
C ALA A 269 35.88 -8.38 -1.11
N ASP A 270 35.73 -9.21 -2.15
CA ASP A 270 36.75 -9.38 -3.19
C ASP A 270 36.98 -8.09 -3.99
N ILE A 271 35.92 -7.42 -4.43
CA ILE A 271 36.01 -6.12 -5.14
C ILE A 271 36.63 -5.05 -4.23
N ALA A 272 36.15 -4.95 -2.99
CA ALA A 272 36.62 -3.96 -2.01
C ALA A 272 38.13 -4.09 -1.80
N GLN A 273 38.62 -5.32 -1.59
CA GLN A 273 40.03 -5.59 -1.35
C GLN A 273 40.88 -5.37 -2.60
N LYS A 274 40.46 -5.86 -3.77
CA LYS A 274 41.26 -5.82 -5.01
C LYS A 274 41.37 -4.41 -5.61
N ARG A 275 40.30 -3.61 -5.55
CA ARG A 275 40.24 -2.32 -6.26
C ARG A 275 40.52 -1.12 -5.37
N HIS A 276 40.08 -1.17 -4.12
CA HIS A 276 40.13 -0.01 -3.23
C HIS A 276 40.96 -0.25 -1.96
N GLY A 277 41.32 -1.51 -1.65
CA GLY A 277 42.00 -1.85 -0.41
C GLY A 277 41.18 -1.49 0.83
N CYS A 278 39.85 -1.54 0.72
CA CYS A 278 38.91 -1.12 1.76
C CYS A 278 38.09 -2.31 2.29
N SER A 279 37.31 -2.10 3.35
CA SER A 279 36.41 -3.15 3.85
C SER A 279 35.17 -3.31 2.96
N ALA A 280 34.57 -4.51 2.98
CA ALA A 280 33.29 -4.76 2.30
C ALA A 280 32.18 -3.80 2.77
N GLY A 281 32.20 -3.43 4.06
CA GLY A 281 31.29 -2.44 4.62
C GLY A 281 31.49 -1.05 3.99
N GLN A 282 32.73 -0.61 3.82
CA GLN A 282 33.02 0.66 3.17
C GLN A 282 32.58 0.67 1.70
N LEU A 283 32.84 -0.41 0.95
CA LEU A 283 32.37 -0.52 -0.43
C LEU A 283 30.84 -0.49 -0.50
N THR A 284 30.15 -1.17 0.42
CA THR A 284 28.68 -1.18 0.49
C THR A 284 28.11 0.22 0.70
N LEU A 285 28.69 0.99 1.64
CA LEU A 285 28.27 2.36 1.89
C LEU A 285 28.57 3.28 0.68
N ALA A 286 29.72 3.11 0.04
CA ALA A 286 30.08 3.85 -1.18
C ALA A 286 29.13 3.54 -2.34
N TRP A 287 28.72 2.28 -2.49
CA TRP A 287 27.73 1.87 -3.49
C TRP A 287 26.36 2.49 -3.24
N LEU A 288 25.88 2.54 -1.99
CA LEU A 288 24.63 3.23 -1.66
C LEU A 288 24.70 4.74 -1.95
N LEU A 289 25.82 5.38 -1.64
CA LEU A 289 26.06 6.79 -1.97
C LEU A 289 26.04 7.04 -3.49
N ALA A 290 26.46 6.07 -4.31
CA ALA A 290 26.45 6.15 -5.76
C ALA A 290 25.03 6.07 -6.38
N GLN A 291 24.00 5.70 -5.59
CA GLN A 291 22.62 5.56 -6.09
C GLN A 291 21.90 6.89 -6.34
N GLY A 292 22.53 8.02 -6.02
CA GLY A 292 22.02 9.36 -6.27
C GLY A 292 22.31 10.29 -5.10
N ASP A 293 22.43 11.59 -5.36
CA ASP A 293 22.72 12.62 -4.34
C ASP A 293 21.62 12.75 -3.26
N ASP A 294 20.44 12.22 -3.56
CA ASP A 294 19.26 12.13 -2.70
C ASP A 294 19.29 10.92 -1.74
N VAL A 295 20.33 10.08 -1.76
CA VAL A 295 20.46 8.88 -0.91
C VAL A 295 21.49 9.10 0.20
N ILE A 296 21.11 8.89 1.47
CA ILE A 296 21.99 9.04 2.63
C ILE A 296 21.99 7.73 3.44
N PRO A 297 23.09 6.96 3.45
CA PRO A 297 23.18 5.78 4.31
C PRO A 297 23.28 6.17 5.78
N LEU A 298 22.65 5.37 6.64
CA LEU A 298 22.60 5.59 8.09
C LEU A 298 23.19 4.39 8.87
N PRO A 299 24.52 4.15 8.78
CA PRO A 299 25.14 3.07 9.54
C PRO A 299 25.11 3.36 11.04
N GLY A 300 24.89 2.31 11.84
CA GLY A 300 24.96 2.36 13.30
C GLY A 300 26.11 1.51 13.81
N THR A 301 26.71 1.93 14.92
CA THR A 301 27.75 1.19 15.64
C THR A 301 27.89 1.72 17.06
N LYS A 302 28.48 0.92 17.94
CA LYS A 302 28.87 1.30 19.31
C LYS A 302 30.37 1.27 19.54
N LYS A 303 31.17 1.09 18.47
CA LYS A 303 32.63 0.97 18.55
C LYS A 303 33.29 2.01 17.66
N ILE A 304 34.23 2.78 18.23
CA ILE A 304 34.99 3.82 17.54
C ILE A 304 35.69 3.31 16.27
N PRO A 305 36.37 2.15 16.25
CA PRO A 305 37.00 1.68 15.01
C PRO A 305 36.03 1.49 13.84
N TYR A 306 34.81 1.00 14.11
CA TYR A 306 33.79 0.85 13.08
C TYR A 306 33.14 2.17 12.68
N LEU A 307 33.06 3.14 13.60
CA LEU A 307 32.61 4.49 13.28
C LEU A 307 33.57 5.14 12.26
N GLU A 308 34.87 5.08 12.54
CA GLU A 308 35.90 5.60 11.63
C GLU A 308 35.95 4.84 10.30
N GLU A 309 35.84 3.51 10.34
CA GLU A 309 35.75 2.68 9.13
C GLU A 309 34.57 3.11 8.26
N ASN A 310 33.37 3.22 8.82
CA ASN A 310 32.16 3.62 8.10
C ASN A 310 32.31 5.01 7.47
N PHE A 311 32.83 5.99 8.21
CA PHE A 311 33.06 7.34 7.68
C PHE A 311 34.19 7.40 6.66
N GLY A 312 35.13 6.46 6.70
CA GLY A 312 36.14 6.27 5.66
C GLY A 312 35.54 5.92 4.30
N ALA A 313 34.32 5.38 4.23
CA ALA A 313 33.63 5.08 2.98
C ALA A 313 33.41 6.32 2.09
N LEU A 314 33.33 7.51 2.69
CA LEU A 314 33.17 8.78 1.96
C LEU A 314 34.38 9.15 1.08
N LYS A 315 35.52 8.44 1.24
CA LYS A 315 36.70 8.59 0.36
C LYS A 315 36.62 7.74 -0.90
N ILE A 316 35.73 6.75 -0.95
CA ILE A 316 35.64 5.80 -2.04
C ILE A 316 34.74 6.42 -3.11
N GLN A 317 35.28 6.54 -4.32
CA GLN A 317 34.54 6.94 -5.51
C GLN A 317 34.48 5.76 -6.45
N LEU A 318 33.27 5.34 -6.80
CA LEU A 318 33.06 4.29 -7.79
C LEU A 318 33.01 4.94 -9.17
N SER A 319 33.75 4.37 -10.12
CA SER A 319 33.53 4.70 -11.53
C SER A 319 32.16 4.18 -12.00
N ALA A 320 31.64 4.74 -13.10
CA ALA A 320 30.36 4.28 -13.66
C ALA A 320 30.39 2.80 -14.07
N ASP A 321 31.53 2.30 -14.56
CA ASP A 321 31.70 0.89 -14.92
C ASP A 321 31.74 -0.01 -13.67
N GLU A 322 32.39 0.42 -12.59
CA GLU A 322 32.40 -0.29 -11.31
C GLU A 322 31.02 -0.32 -10.66
N GLU A 323 30.30 0.80 -10.66
CA GLU A 323 28.94 0.86 -10.14
C GLU A 323 28.04 -0.12 -10.89
N LYS A 324 28.13 -0.13 -12.23
CA LYS A 324 27.37 -1.05 -13.08
C LYS A 324 27.72 -2.52 -12.82
N GLU A 325 28.99 -2.83 -12.63
CA GLU A 325 29.45 -4.19 -12.28
C GLU A 325 28.86 -4.62 -10.93
N ILE A 326 29.01 -3.79 -9.90
CA ILE A 326 28.47 -4.08 -8.56
C ILE A 326 26.95 -4.20 -8.61
N ARG A 327 26.27 -3.30 -9.33
CA ARG A 327 24.81 -3.36 -9.54
C ARG A 327 24.39 -4.67 -10.17
N GLY A 328 25.10 -5.15 -11.20
CA GLY A 328 24.82 -6.46 -11.79
C GLY A 328 24.91 -7.61 -10.78
N LEU A 329 25.91 -7.59 -9.91
CA LEU A 329 26.03 -8.59 -8.84
C LEU A 329 24.88 -8.52 -7.83
N VAL A 330 24.43 -7.32 -7.50
CA VAL A 330 23.31 -7.07 -6.58
C VAL A 330 22.00 -7.58 -7.18
N ASP A 331 21.74 -7.27 -8.46
CA ASP A 331 20.52 -7.68 -9.16
C ASP A 331 20.46 -9.22 -9.34
N GLU A 332 21.61 -9.88 -9.50
CA GLU A 332 21.73 -11.34 -9.62
C GLU A 332 21.65 -12.10 -8.29
N ALA A 333 21.85 -11.44 -7.15
CA ALA A 333 22.06 -12.11 -5.86
C ALA A 333 20.87 -12.93 -5.35
N ASP A 334 19.67 -12.73 -5.90
CA ASP A 334 18.42 -13.44 -5.56
C ASP A 334 18.30 -13.73 -4.06
N VAL A 335 18.33 -12.66 -3.27
CA VAL A 335 18.41 -12.70 -1.80
C VAL A 335 17.19 -13.40 -1.22
N GLN A 336 17.41 -14.43 -0.40
CA GLN A 336 16.35 -15.31 0.13
C GLN A 336 15.98 -15.00 1.58
N GLY A 337 14.72 -15.26 1.89
CA GLY A 337 14.14 -15.07 3.22
C GLY A 337 13.57 -13.67 3.44
N ASP A 338 12.54 -13.56 4.28
CA ASP A 338 11.95 -12.29 4.67
C ASP A 338 12.87 -11.52 5.65
N ARG A 339 12.87 -10.19 5.57
CA ARG A 339 13.60 -9.30 6.49
C ARG A 339 12.93 -9.14 7.87
N SER A 340 11.74 -9.72 8.05
CA SER A 340 10.89 -9.68 9.25
C SER A 340 10.65 -8.26 9.77
N ALA A 341 10.03 -7.41 8.96
CA ALA A 341 9.66 -6.06 9.39
C ALA A 341 8.64 -6.12 10.54
N MET A 342 9.09 -5.88 11.77
CA MET A 342 8.31 -6.03 13.01
C MET A 342 6.97 -5.28 13.02
N PHE A 343 6.88 -4.14 12.32
CA PHE A 343 5.69 -3.27 12.28
C PHE A 343 5.24 -2.99 10.84
N GLY A 344 5.43 -3.95 9.93
CA GLY A 344 5.16 -3.78 8.50
C GLY A 344 6.24 -2.98 7.76
N ALA A 345 6.19 -3.04 6.43
CA ALA A 345 7.04 -2.28 5.52
C ALA A 345 6.16 -1.57 4.48
N TYR A 346 6.52 -0.34 4.13
CA TYR A 346 5.82 0.46 3.10
C TYR A 346 4.32 0.65 3.38
N VAL A 347 3.97 1.00 4.62
CA VAL A 347 2.60 1.08 5.12
C VAL A 347 1.81 2.23 4.47
N THR A 348 0.56 1.97 4.12
CA THR A 348 -0.40 2.98 3.63
C THR A 348 -1.26 3.47 4.79
N SER A 349 -1.26 4.79 5.06
CA SER A 349 -2.09 5.39 6.12
C SER A 349 -3.58 5.35 5.79
N ALA A 350 -4.43 5.40 6.82
CA ALA A 350 -5.87 5.59 6.64
C ALA A 350 -6.17 6.84 5.79
N PRO A 351 -7.24 6.86 4.98
CA PRO A 351 -7.67 8.06 4.25
C PRO A 351 -8.23 9.13 5.19
N LEU A 352 -7.96 10.41 4.92
CA LEU A 352 -8.57 11.52 5.66
C LEU A 352 -10.06 11.61 5.34
N LEU A 353 -10.90 11.38 6.34
CA LEU A 353 -12.33 11.65 6.29
C LEU A 353 -12.54 13.16 6.52
N VAL A 354 -12.99 13.89 5.51
CA VAL A 354 -13.34 15.31 5.68
C VAL A 354 -14.79 15.40 6.13
N SER A 355 -15.01 15.72 7.41
CA SER A 355 -16.31 16.17 7.92
C SER A 355 -16.58 17.57 7.37
N ILE A 356 -17.56 17.71 6.47
CA ILE A 356 -18.04 19.02 6.01
C ILE A 356 -18.94 19.60 7.10
N ASN A 357 -18.33 20.13 8.16
CA ASN A 357 -18.99 20.96 9.16
C ASN A 357 -18.24 22.29 9.34
N SER A 358 -18.35 23.15 8.32
CA SER A 358 -18.20 24.60 8.46
C SER A 358 -18.82 25.32 7.27
N VAL A 359 -20.15 25.38 7.25
CA VAL A 359 -20.89 26.38 6.46
C VAL A 359 -20.65 27.74 7.10
N ALA A 360 -19.58 28.42 6.70
CA ALA A 360 -19.32 29.80 7.10
C ALA A 360 -18.55 30.58 6.02
N ALA A 361 -19.03 30.55 4.78
CA ALA A 361 -18.73 31.57 3.75
C ALA A 361 -19.51 31.33 2.44
N VAL A 362 -20.84 31.13 2.49
CA VAL A 362 -21.68 31.27 1.28
C VAL A 362 -23.02 31.93 1.68
N SER A 363 -22.95 33.19 2.07
CA SER A 363 -24.12 34.03 2.32
C SER A 363 -24.02 35.36 1.59
N GLN A 364 -23.64 35.32 0.31
CA GLN A 364 -23.78 36.45 -0.61
C GLN A 364 -23.74 35.91 -2.03
N LEU A 365 -24.91 35.49 -2.53
CA LEU A 365 -25.31 35.36 -3.95
C LEU A 365 -26.51 34.42 -3.99
N ASN A 366 -27.70 34.95 -3.69
CA ASN A 366 -28.97 34.41 -4.17
C ASN A 366 -30.07 35.45 -3.89
N GLN A 367 -29.99 36.57 -4.60
CA GLN A 367 -31.18 37.34 -4.96
C GLN A 367 -31.47 37.05 -6.42
N GLY A 368 -32.62 36.41 -6.67
CA GLY A 368 -33.13 36.29 -8.04
C GLY A 368 -34.07 35.11 -8.22
N TYR A 369 -35.34 35.42 -8.37
CA TYR A 369 -36.41 34.58 -8.93
C TYR A 369 -37.17 33.63 -7.99
N ARG A 370 -38.24 34.21 -7.41
CA ARG A 370 -39.52 33.52 -7.21
C ARG A 370 -40.28 33.48 -8.54
N THR A 371 -40.86 32.34 -8.94
CA THR A 371 -42.29 32.22 -9.31
C THR A 371 -42.77 30.75 -9.48
N SER A 372 -43.60 30.33 -8.52
CA SER A 372 -44.95 29.74 -8.63
C SER A 372 -45.37 28.63 -9.65
N ILE A 373 -45.78 27.49 -9.06
CA ILE A 373 -47.07 26.73 -9.21
C ILE A 373 -47.36 26.00 -10.56
N GLN A 374 -47.50 24.66 -10.52
CA GLN A 374 -48.79 23.92 -10.72
C GLN A 374 -48.62 22.39 -10.75
N ILE A 375 -49.33 21.73 -9.84
CA ILE A 375 -49.71 20.32 -9.93
C ILE A 375 -50.98 20.27 -10.79
N LEU A 376 -51.03 19.46 -11.86
CA LEU A 376 -52.15 18.56 -12.16
C LEU A 376 -51.92 17.65 -13.38
N SER A 377 -52.50 16.46 -13.25
CA SER A 377 -53.06 15.58 -14.30
C SER A 377 -52.17 14.50 -14.94
N CYS A 378 -52.36 13.32 -14.35
CA CYS A 378 -52.28 11.98 -14.91
C CYS A 378 -52.64 11.85 -16.42
N GLN A 379 -51.75 11.21 -17.18
CA GLN A 379 -52.09 10.38 -18.34
C GLN A 379 -51.42 9.00 -18.19
N ILE A 380 -52.22 7.97 -18.43
CA ILE A 380 -51.99 6.53 -18.23
C ILE A 380 -51.03 5.96 -19.32
N PRO A 381 -50.32 4.85 -19.05
CA PRO A 381 -48.89 4.73 -19.34
C PRO A 381 -48.57 4.04 -20.67
N SER A 382 -47.49 4.47 -21.29
CA SER A 382 -46.68 3.60 -22.14
C SER A 382 -46.08 2.51 -21.24
N LEU A 383 -46.38 1.27 -21.61
CA LEU A 383 -46.04 0.03 -20.92
C LEU A 383 -44.50 -0.13 -20.75
N PHE A 384 -43.91 0.58 -19.79
CA PHE A 384 -42.59 0.26 -19.28
C PHE A 384 -42.75 -1.02 -18.47
N ILE A 385 -42.21 -2.14 -18.97
CA ILE A 385 -41.99 -3.31 -18.13
C ILE A 385 -40.93 -2.87 -17.10
N MET A 386 -41.36 -2.34 -15.95
CA MET A 386 -40.52 -2.32 -14.77
C MET A 386 -40.16 -3.79 -14.53
N THR A 387 -38.91 -4.17 -14.78
CA THR A 387 -38.36 -5.42 -14.24
C THR A 387 -38.61 -5.37 -12.74
N ALA A 388 -39.45 -6.28 -12.24
CA ALA A 388 -39.77 -6.35 -10.83
C ALA A 388 -38.46 -6.44 -10.04
N VAL A 389 -38.23 -5.50 -9.13
CA VAL A 389 -37.06 -5.55 -8.24
C VAL A 389 -37.31 -6.64 -7.21
N TYR A 390 -36.50 -7.69 -7.24
CA TYR A 390 -36.56 -8.75 -6.23
C TYR A 390 -36.07 -8.23 -4.89
N LYS A 391 -36.76 -8.60 -3.81
CA LYS A 391 -36.47 -8.10 -2.46
C LYS A 391 -35.32 -8.84 -1.76
N THR A 392 -35.15 -10.12 -2.08
CA THR A 392 -34.15 -10.99 -1.45
C THR A 392 -33.22 -11.58 -2.50
N GLY A 393 -32.01 -11.96 -2.06
CA GLY A 393 -31.08 -12.71 -2.91
C GLY A 393 -31.67 -14.03 -3.40
N GLU A 394 -32.36 -14.76 -2.53
CA GLU A 394 -33.01 -16.03 -2.89
C GLU A 394 -34.08 -15.87 -3.99
N ASP A 395 -34.97 -14.89 -3.88
CA ASP A 395 -36.01 -14.66 -4.90
C ASP A 395 -35.38 -14.36 -6.27
N HIS A 396 -34.31 -13.55 -6.29
CA HIS A 396 -33.58 -13.25 -7.50
C HIS A 396 -32.90 -14.50 -8.09
N ARG A 397 -32.22 -15.32 -7.26
CA ARG A 397 -31.60 -16.58 -7.69
C ARG A 397 -32.63 -17.55 -8.27
N LEU A 398 -33.80 -17.69 -7.65
CA LEU A 398 -34.90 -18.53 -8.15
C LEU A 398 -35.46 -18.01 -9.49
N ALA A 399 -35.55 -16.70 -9.66
CA ALA A 399 -35.95 -16.09 -10.93
C ALA A 399 -34.92 -16.33 -12.05
N CYS A 400 -33.62 -16.30 -11.73
CA CYS A 400 -32.55 -16.66 -12.68
C CYS A 400 -32.64 -18.14 -13.06
N ARG A 401 -32.71 -19.02 -12.07
CA ARG A 401 -32.79 -20.48 -12.24
C ARG A 401 -33.98 -20.92 -13.09
N SER A 402 -35.13 -20.27 -12.93
CA SER A 402 -36.34 -20.53 -13.72
C SER A 402 -36.31 -19.88 -15.11
N GLY A 403 -35.30 -19.05 -15.40
CA GLY A 403 -35.17 -18.31 -16.65
C GLY A 403 -36.16 -17.15 -16.78
N VAL A 404 -36.78 -16.71 -15.69
CA VAL A 404 -37.64 -15.52 -15.65
C VAL A 404 -36.80 -14.25 -15.73
N PHE A 405 -35.66 -14.21 -15.04
CA PHE A 405 -34.73 -13.08 -15.06
C PHE A 405 -33.46 -13.41 -15.85
N LYS A 406 -33.11 -12.60 -16.86
CA LYS A 406 -32.00 -12.85 -17.81
C LYS A 406 -31.22 -11.59 -18.21
N THR A 407 -31.44 -10.49 -17.51
CA THR A 407 -30.85 -9.17 -17.78
C THR A 407 -29.78 -8.84 -16.74
N THR A 408 -29.18 -7.64 -16.79
CA THR A 408 -28.20 -7.20 -15.80
C THR A 408 -28.78 -7.19 -14.39
N THR A 409 -27.97 -7.55 -13.39
CA THR A 409 -28.34 -7.63 -11.96
C THR A 409 -28.36 -6.26 -11.27
N ALA A 410 -28.09 -5.17 -11.99
CA ALA A 410 -28.05 -3.81 -11.43
C ALA A 410 -29.35 -3.47 -10.69
N GLY A 411 -29.24 -2.95 -9.46
CA GLY A 411 -30.38 -2.60 -8.62
C GLY A 411 -31.27 -3.76 -8.11
N GLN A 412 -30.94 -5.03 -8.40
CA GLN A 412 -31.68 -6.17 -7.87
C GLN A 412 -31.24 -6.52 -6.45
N ALA A 413 -32.20 -6.94 -5.60
CA ALA A 413 -31.96 -7.26 -4.19
C ALA A 413 -31.12 -6.19 -3.46
N PRO A 414 -31.56 -4.92 -3.44
CA PRO A 414 -30.71 -3.75 -3.19
C PRO A 414 -30.04 -3.68 -1.81
N THR A 415 -30.44 -4.50 -0.84
CA THR A 415 -29.79 -4.58 0.48
C THR A 415 -28.85 -5.78 0.62
N HIS A 416 -28.70 -6.57 -0.44
CA HIS A 416 -27.97 -7.83 -0.42
C HIS A 416 -26.71 -7.72 -1.27
N LEU A 417 -25.66 -8.40 -0.82
CA LEU A 417 -24.43 -8.50 -1.59
C LEU A 417 -24.67 -9.16 -2.95
N GLN A 418 -23.98 -8.62 -3.95
CA GLN A 418 -23.87 -9.26 -5.26
C GLN A 418 -22.45 -9.81 -5.44
N ALA A 419 -22.36 -11.01 -6.00
CA ALA A 419 -21.11 -11.71 -6.19
C ALA A 419 -20.88 -12.10 -7.66
N ASN A 420 -19.66 -11.84 -8.10
CA ASN A 420 -19.09 -12.38 -9.32
C ASN A 420 -18.75 -13.86 -9.10
N LEU A 421 -19.02 -14.70 -10.09
CA LEU A 421 -18.63 -16.11 -10.08
C LEU A 421 -17.44 -16.36 -11.01
N ILE A 422 -16.49 -17.17 -10.52
CA ILE A 422 -15.53 -17.91 -11.34
C ILE A 422 -15.42 -19.35 -10.86
N VAL A 423 -15.35 -20.28 -11.79
CA VAL A 423 -15.29 -21.73 -11.55
C VAL A 423 -14.15 -22.27 -12.38
N LEU A 424 -13.23 -22.98 -11.74
CA LEU A 424 -12.01 -23.43 -12.39
C LEU A 424 -11.63 -24.84 -11.96
N PRO A 425 -10.80 -25.54 -12.74
CA PRO A 425 -10.30 -26.85 -12.36
C PRO A 425 -9.56 -26.80 -11.02
N LYS A 426 -9.83 -27.76 -10.13
CA LYS A 426 -9.31 -27.88 -8.76
C LYS A 426 -7.80 -27.70 -8.69
N ARG A 427 -7.07 -28.17 -9.70
CA ARG A 427 -5.61 -28.03 -9.80
C ARG A 427 -5.11 -26.58 -9.79
N TYR A 428 -5.95 -25.60 -10.11
CA TYR A 428 -5.62 -24.17 -10.06
C TYR A 428 -6.26 -23.45 -8.85
N ALA A 429 -6.96 -24.16 -7.97
CA ALA A 429 -7.68 -23.56 -6.84
C ALA A 429 -6.76 -22.84 -5.85
N ASP A 430 -5.61 -23.42 -5.51
CA ASP A 430 -4.67 -22.81 -4.57
C ASP A 430 -3.99 -21.57 -5.16
N ASP A 431 -3.61 -21.63 -6.44
CA ASP A 431 -3.10 -20.48 -7.18
C ASP A 431 -4.12 -19.34 -7.25
N PHE A 432 -5.40 -19.69 -7.41
CA PHE A 432 -6.47 -18.69 -7.46
C PHE A 432 -6.74 -18.06 -6.08
N ARG A 433 -6.71 -18.85 -4.99
CA ARG A 433 -6.77 -18.30 -3.62
C ARG A 433 -5.63 -17.32 -3.37
N LEU A 434 -4.41 -17.68 -3.81
CA LEU A 434 -3.25 -16.81 -3.73
C LEU A 434 -3.41 -15.55 -4.58
N LEU A 435 -4.00 -15.66 -5.78
CA LEU A 435 -4.33 -14.52 -6.63
C LEU A 435 -5.26 -13.54 -5.92
N CYS A 436 -6.35 -14.04 -5.32
CA CYS A 436 -7.29 -13.22 -4.55
C CYS A 436 -6.60 -12.54 -3.35
N HIS A 437 -5.79 -13.29 -2.60
CA HIS A 437 -5.06 -12.76 -1.45
C HIS A 437 -4.08 -11.63 -1.84
N ARG A 438 -3.40 -11.76 -2.99
CA ARG A 438 -2.44 -10.77 -3.49
C ARG A 438 -3.09 -9.58 -4.20
N ASN A 439 -4.36 -9.71 -4.59
CA ASN A 439 -5.11 -8.70 -5.32
C ASN A 439 -6.50 -8.48 -4.69
N PRO A 440 -6.58 -8.08 -3.41
CA PRO A 440 -7.85 -8.08 -2.66
C PRO A 440 -8.85 -7.02 -3.17
N VAL A 441 -8.38 -5.95 -3.80
CA VAL A 441 -9.25 -4.90 -4.36
C VAL A 441 -10.04 -5.39 -5.58
N PRO A 442 -9.41 -5.94 -6.64
CA PRO A 442 -10.15 -6.44 -7.80
C PRO A 442 -10.64 -7.89 -7.64
N CYS A 443 -10.11 -8.64 -6.69
CA CYS A 443 -10.47 -10.04 -6.41
C CYS A 443 -10.83 -10.29 -4.92
N PRO A 444 -11.76 -9.52 -4.31
CA PRO A 444 -12.14 -9.75 -2.92
C PRO A 444 -12.90 -11.07 -2.79
N LEU A 445 -12.28 -12.07 -2.18
CA LEU A 445 -12.83 -13.40 -2.05
C LEU A 445 -13.89 -13.43 -0.94
N LEU A 446 -15.15 -13.65 -1.31
CA LEU A 446 -16.27 -13.76 -0.37
C LEU A 446 -16.48 -15.20 0.10
N ALA A 447 -16.43 -16.15 -0.82
CA ALA A 447 -16.71 -17.55 -0.54
C ALA A 447 -16.16 -18.47 -1.62
N GLU A 448 -16.13 -19.77 -1.33
CA GLU A 448 -15.81 -20.81 -2.30
C GLU A 448 -16.64 -22.07 -2.06
N SER A 449 -16.72 -22.97 -3.05
CA SER A 449 -17.24 -24.32 -2.85
C SER A 449 -16.49 -25.02 -1.71
N GLU A 450 -17.20 -25.59 -0.73
CA GLU A 450 -16.59 -26.30 0.41
C GLU A 450 -15.74 -27.49 -0.03
N SER A 451 -16.13 -28.13 -1.13
CA SER A 451 -15.38 -29.23 -1.72
C SER A 451 -15.50 -29.21 -3.26
N PRO A 452 -14.49 -29.70 -4.00
CA PRO A 452 -14.56 -29.79 -5.45
C PRO A 452 -15.78 -30.56 -5.93
N GLY A 453 -16.53 -30.00 -6.89
CA GLY A 453 -17.79 -30.54 -7.37
C GLY A 453 -19.04 -30.09 -6.60
N ASP A 454 -18.92 -29.65 -5.35
CA ASP A 454 -20.07 -29.21 -4.57
C ASP A 454 -20.38 -27.74 -4.83
N PHE A 455 -21.22 -27.48 -5.83
CA PHE A 455 -21.71 -26.16 -6.18
C PHE A 455 -22.76 -25.62 -5.20
N SER A 456 -23.27 -26.46 -4.29
CA SER A 456 -24.41 -26.15 -3.41
C SER A 456 -24.00 -25.75 -2.00
N LYS A 457 -22.77 -26.10 -1.59
CA LYS A 457 -22.21 -25.75 -0.28
C LYS A 457 -21.06 -24.78 -0.39
N LEU A 458 -21.19 -23.67 0.32
CA LEU A 458 -20.24 -22.57 0.25
C LEU A 458 -19.57 -22.33 1.60
N LYS A 459 -18.24 -22.39 1.59
CA LYS A 459 -17.40 -21.94 2.67
C LYS A 459 -17.31 -20.40 2.61
N SER A 460 -17.88 -19.74 3.60
CA SER A 460 -17.83 -18.29 3.72
C SER A 460 -16.46 -17.81 4.23
N TYR A 461 -16.04 -16.67 3.72
CA TYR A 461 -14.95 -15.85 4.25
C TYR A 461 -15.43 -14.47 4.73
N VAL A 462 -16.74 -14.22 4.64
CA VAL A 462 -17.31 -12.92 5.01
C VAL A 462 -17.53 -12.86 6.51
N GLN A 463 -16.89 -11.90 7.16
CA GLN A 463 -17.00 -11.68 8.60
C GLN A 463 -18.13 -10.70 8.92
N SER A 464 -18.84 -10.92 10.02
CA SER A 464 -19.80 -9.97 10.55
C SER A 464 -19.13 -8.65 10.91
N ILE A 465 -19.88 -7.55 10.87
CA ILE A 465 -19.41 -6.19 11.16
C ILE A 465 -18.71 -6.06 12.53
N ASP A 466 -19.10 -6.88 13.50
CA ASP A 466 -18.50 -6.92 14.84
C ASP A 466 -17.27 -7.84 14.95
N GLY A 467 -16.87 -8.49 13.85
CA GLY A 467 -15.71 -9.38 13.79
C GLY A 467 -15.93 -10.76 14.43
N LYS A 468 -17.11 -11.09 14.95
CA LYS A 468 -17.27 -12.27 15.82
C LYS A 468 -17.64 -13.56 15.10
N SER A 469 -18.21 -13.48 13.90
CA SER A 469 -18.74 -14.66 13.21
C SER A 469 -18.55 -14.57 11.69
N LEU A 470 -18.52 -15.73 11.04
CA LEU A 470 -18.63 -15.81 9.58
C LEU A 470 -20.11 -15.88 9.20
N LEU A 471 -20.51 -15.08 8.21
CA LEU A 471 -21.89 -15.01 7.77
C LEU A 471 -22.22 -16.11 6.74
N PRO A 472 -23.41 -16.73 6.80
CA PRO A 472 -23.83 -17.68 5.79
C PRO A 472 -24.03 -16.98 4.43
N VAL A 473 -23.48 -17.56 3.37
CA VAL A 473 -23.41 -16.91 2.05
C VAL A 473 -24.75 -16.89 1.34
N ALA A 474 -25.35 -18.08 1.19
CA ALA A 474 -26.60 -18.27 0.48
C ALA A 474 -27.19 -19.64 0.84
N LYS A 475 -28.49 -19.68 1.14
CA LYS A 475 -29.27 -20.91 1.23
C LYS A 475 -29.82 -21.27 -0.15
N ASN A 476 -30.07 -22.56 -0.38
CA ASN A 476 -30.69 -23.05 -1.62
C ASN A 476 -29.96 -22.51 -2.88
N VAL A 477 -28.62 -22.46 -2.84
CA VAL A 477 -27.81 -21.97 -3.95
C VAL A 477 -27.49 -23.11 -4.91
N ASP A 478 -27.57 -22.83 -6.20
CA ASP A 478 -26.99 -23.64 -7.26
C ASP A 478 -26.17 -22.73 -8.18
N LEU A 479 -24.85 -22.68 -7.96
CA LEU A 479 -23.96 -21.81 -8.71
C LEU A 479 -23.99 -22.03 -10.23
N ARG A 480 -24.51 -23.17 -10.70
CA ARG A 480 -24.59 -23.50 -12.12
C ARG A 480 -25.79 -22.85 -12.82
N HIS A 481 -26.79 -22.39 -12.06
CA HIS A 481 -28.06 -21.87 -12.57
C HIS A 481 -28.48 -20.49 -12.02
N ASP A 482 -27.87 -20.04 -10.92
CA ASP A 482 -28.36 -18.88 -10.15
C ASP A 482 -27.82 -17.52 -10.62
N ALA A 483 -26.95 -17.48 -11.63
CA ALA A 483 -26.63 -16.25 -12.34
C ALA A 483 -27.57 -16.10 -13.56
N PRO A 484 -27.97 -14.87 -13.94
CA PRO A 484 -28.84 -14.69 -15.11
C PRO A 484 -28.21 -15.19 -16.42
N ARG A 485 -26.87 -15.06 -16.55
CA ARG A 485 -26.07 -15.50 -17.68
C ARG A 485 -24.65 -15.85 -17.26
N TYR A 486 -24.01 -16.72 -18.02
CA TYR A 486 -22.66 -17.23 -17.78
C TYR A 486 -21.75 -17.02 -18.99
N ARG A 487 -20.45 -17.25 -18.82
CA ARG A 487 -19.48 -17.45 -19.89
C ARG A 487 -18.67 -18.70 -19.60
N VAL A 488 -18.27 -19.37 -20.68
CA VAL A 488 -17.44 -20.57 -20.61
C VAL A 488 -16.17 -20.34 -21.41
N TYR A 489 -15.05 -20.70 -20.82
CA TYR A 489 -13.73 -20.60 -21.40
C TYR A 489 -13.15 -21.99 -21.52
N GLU A 490 -12.78 -22.39 -22.74
CA GLU A 490 -12.08 -23.63 -23.01
C GLU A 490 -10.63 -23.30 -23.34
N ASN A 491 -9.72 -23.81 -22.53
CA ASN A 491 -8.29 -23.53 -22.63
C ASN A 491 -8.01 -22.01 -22.69
N SER A 492 -8.59 -21.26 -21.75
CA SER A 492 -8.54 -19.78 -21.67
C SER A 492 -9.18 -19.00 -22.82
N LYS A 493 -9.92 -19.65 -23.73
CA LYS A 493 -10.62 -18.99 -24.83
C LYS A 493 -12.12 -19.01 -24.60
N HIS A 494 -12.79 -17.86 -24.69
CA HIS A 494 -14.25 -17.78 -24.59
C HIS A 494 -14.90 -18.55 -25.74
N VAL A 495 -15.80 -19.49 -25.41
CA VAL A 495 -16.50 -20.33 -26.36
C VAL A 495 -18.01 -20.24 -26.19
N SER A 496 -18.75 -20.60 -27.24
CA SER A 496 -20.20 -20.76 -27.19
C SER A 496 -20.60 -22.15 -26.69
N ILE A 497 -21.62 -22.22 -25.84
CA ILE A 497 -22.26 -23.48 -25.42
C ILE A 497 -23.61 -23.57 -26.11
N ASN A 498 -23.85 -24.66 -26.83
CA ASN A 498 -25.11 -24.89 -27.56
C ASN A 498 -25.52 -23.69 -28.45
N GLY A 499 -24.54 -23.04 -29.08
CA GLY A 499 -24.74 -21.86 -29.94
C GLY A 499 -24.90 -20.53 -29.22
N ALA A 500 -24.86 -20.49 -27.88
CA ALA A 500 -24.93 -19.26 -27.09
C ALA A 500 -23.55 -18.89 -26.51
N LEU A 501 -23.09 -17.66 -26.76
CA LEU A 501 -21.88 -17.10 -26.13
C LEU A 501 -22.06 -16.85 -24.63
N GLU A 502 -23.30 -16.58 -24.22
CA GLU A 502 -23.68 -16.32 -22.83
C GLU A 502 -24.88 -17.17 -22.43
N PRO A 503 -24.68 -18.47 -22.14
CA PRO A 503 -25.75 -19.39 -21.76
C PRO A 503 -26.36 -19.00 -20.40
N VAL A 504 -27.57 -19.50 -20.15
CA VAL A 504 -28.33 -19.23 -18.91
C VAL A 504 -28.01 -20.22 -17.77
N ASN A 505 -27.20 -21.24 -18.05
CA ASN A 505 -26.67 -22.17 -17.06
C ASN A 505 -25.35 -22.77 -17.57
N VAL A 506 -24.61 -23.41 -16.68
CA VAL A 506 -23.34 -24.10 -16.97
C VAL A 506 -23.30 -25.50 -16.35
N ALA A 507 -24.46 -26.13 -16.14
CA ALA A 507 -24.53 -27.40 -15.43
C ALA A 507 -23.76 -28.51 -16.15
N ASP A 508 -23.87 -28.57 -17.48
CA ASP A 508 -23.18 -29.57 -18.31
C ASP A 508 -21.66 -29.34 -18.41
N GLN A 509 -21.17 -28.14 -18.04
CA GLN A 509 -19.76 -27.79 -18.06
C GLN A 509 -19.10 -27.99 -16.69
N TRP A 510 -19.89 -27.99 -15.62
CA TRP A 510 -19.41 -28.23 -14.27
C TRP A 510 -19.20 -29.73 -14.04
N THR A 511 -17.95 -30.18 -14.08
CA THR A 511 -17.59 -31.56 -13.75
C THR A 511 -17.42 -31.75 -12.24
N ASP A 512 -18.22 -32.65 -11.66
CA ASP A 512 -18.15 -33.04 -10.25
C ASP A 512 -16.75 -33.58 -9.88
N GLY A 513 -16.22 -33.16 -8.74
CA GLY A 513 -14.90 -33.55 -8.25
C GLY A 513 -13.71 -32.82 -8.90
N ASP A 514 -13.90 -32.19 -10.06
CA ASP A 514 -12.81 -31.49 -10.78
C ASP A 514 -12.92 -29.96 -10.72
N HIS A 515 -14.08 -29.37 -10.40
CA HIS A 515 -14.24 -27.92 -10.36
C HIS A 515 -14.41 -27.35 -8.95
N VAL A 516 -13.87 -26.14 -8.73
CA VAL A 516 -14.10 -25.34 -7.53
C VAL A 516 -14.69 -24.00 -7.95
N GLY A 517 -15.83 -23.63 -7.37
CA GLY A 517 -16.43 -22.30 -7.54
C GLY A 517 -15.91 -21.30 -6.52
N PHE A 518 -15.72 -20.06 -6.95
CA PHE A 518 -15.32 -18.94 -6.11
C PHE A 518 -16.28 -17.77 -6.34
N LEU A 519 -16.73 -17.18 -5.25
CA LEU A 519 -17.55 -15.97 -5.23
C LEU A 519 -16.67 -14.80 -4.84
N ILE A 520 -16.64 -13.80 -5.72
CA ILE A 520 -15.83 -12.59 -5.62
C ILE A 520 -16.78 -11.40 -5.46
N GLY A 521 -16.46 -10.48 -4.56
CA GLY A 521 -17.33 -9.33 -4.31
C GLY A 521 -17.51 -8.44 -5.54
N CYS A 522 -18.62 -7.69 -5.56
CA CYS A 522 -19.01 -6.86 -6.70
C CYS A 522 -19.34 -5.42 -6.29
N SER A 523 -19.00 -4.48 -7.18
CA SER A 523 -19.30 -3.05 -7.06
C SER A 523 -20.81 -2.76 -7.05
N PHE A 524 -21.65 -3.70 -7.48
CA PHE A 524 -23.10 -3.49 -7.45
C PHE A 524 -23.63 -3.44 -6.01
N SER A 525 -22.87 -3.98 -5.05
CA SER A 525 -23.25 -4.01 -3.64
C SER A 525 -23.25 -2.63 -2.97
N PHE A 526 -22.74 -1.57 -3.59
CA PHE A 526 -22.84 -0.20 -3.06
C PHE A 526 -23.90 0.65 -3.77
N GLU A 527 -24.60 0.10 -4.77
CA GLU A 527 -25.49 0.87 -5.66
C GLU A 527 -26.68 1.48 -4.91
N ARG A 528 -27.24 0.76 -3.94
CA ARG A 528 -28.29 1.29 -3.07
C ARG A 528 -27.80 2.48 -2.25
N ALA A 529 -26.61 2.38 -1.65
CA ALA A 529 -26.04 3.46 -0.86
C ALA A 529 -25.83 4.74 -1.70
N LEU A 530 -25.37 4.59 -2.94
CA LEU A 530 -25.28 5.70 -3.90
C LEU A 530 -26.67 6.25 -4.27
N HIS A 531 -27.65 5.38 -4.54
CA HIS A 531 -29.02 5.78 -4.85
C HIS A 531 -29.67 6.59 -3.72
N GLU A 532 -29.59 6.11 -2.48
CA GLU A 532 -30.16 6.77 -1.29
C GLU A 532 -29.50 8.13 -1.03
N ALA A 533 -28.23 8.29 -1.40
CA ALA A 533 -27.52 9.56 -1.30
C ALA A 533 -27.81 10.55 -2.44
N GLY A 534 -28.70 10.19 -3.38
CA GLY A 534 -29.04 11.00 -4.55
C GLY A 534 -28.03 10.91 -5.70
N LEU A 535 -27.16 9.89 -5.69
CA LEU A 535 -26.06 9.66 -6.64
C LEU A 535 -26.27 8.38 -7.44
N THR A 536 -27.52 8.11 -7.80
CA THR A 536 -27.91 6.89 -8.53
C THR A 536 -27.03 6.68 -9.76
N PRO A 537 -26.32 5.55 -9.88
CA PRO A 537 -25.57 5.22 -11.07
C PRO A 537 -26.46 5.21 -12.33
N GLN A 538 -26.03 5.90 -13.39
CA GLN A 538 -26.82 6.07 -14.62
C GLN A 538 -27.18 4.75 -15.31
N HIS A 539 -26.36 3.71 -15.19
CA HIS A 539 -26.69 2.42 -15.82
C HIS A 539 -27.93 1.76 -15.20
N MET A 540 -28.25 2.08 -13.93
CA MET A 540 -29.48 1.64 -13.28
C MET A 540 -30.71 2.36 -13.83
N THR A 541 -30.61 3.67 -14.07
CA THR A 541 -31.73 4.47 -14.58
C THR A 541 -31.99 4.21 -16.06
N HIS A 542 -30.94 3.97 -16.84
CA HIS A 542 -31.03 3.72 -18.28
C HIS A 542 -31.18 2.23 -18.64
N ASN A 543 -31.25 1.34 -17.63
CA ASN A 543 -31.34 -0.12 -17.81
C ASN A 543 -30.24 -0.68 -18.75
N ARG A 544 -28.99 -0.30 -18.47
CA ARG A 544 -27.81 -0.69 -19.25
C ARG A 544 -26.84 -1.50 -18.41
N ASN A 545 -26.00 -2.28 -19.07
CA ASN A 545 -24.89 -2.94 -18.40
C ASN A 545 -23.74 -1.95 -18.17
N VAL A 546 -23.16 -1.94 -16.98
CA VAL A 546 -22.07 -1.00 -16.63
C VAL A 546 -20.88 -1.17 -17.60
N PRO A 547 -20.27 -0.09 -18.12
CA PRO A 547 -19.10 -0.21 -18.97
C PRO A 547 -17.89 -0.65 -18.15
N MET A 548 -17.15 -1.63 -18.67
CA MET A 548 -15.98 -2.22 -18.03
C MET A 548 -14.76 -2.18 -18.95
N TYR A 549 -13.61 -1.83 -18.37
CA TYR A 549 -12.38 -1.57 -19.09
C TYR A 549 -11.21 -2.39 -18.56
N ARG A 550 -10.42 -2.93 -19.48
CA ARG A 550 -9.09 -3.45 -19.18
C ARG A 550 -8.15 -2.27 -18.98
N THR A 551 -7.40 -2.30 -17.87
CA THR A 551 -6.42 -1.27 -17.54
C THR A 551 -5.00 -1.68 -17.93
N ASN A 552 -4.05 -0.77 -17.76
CA ASN A 552 -2.61 -1.04 -17.77
C ASN A 552 -2.05 -1.40 -16.36
N ILE A 553 -2.88 -1.50 -15.32
CA ILE A 553 -2.45 -1.82 -13.95
C ILE A 553 -2.23 -3.34 -13.86
N PRO A 554 -1.00 -3.84 -13.69
CA PRO A 554 -0.74 -5.28 -13.62
C PRO A 554 -1.32 -5.89 -12.34
N LEU A 555 -1.82 -7.12 -12.44
CA LEU A 555 -2.09 -7.92 -11.25
C LEU A 555 -0.78 -8.42 -10.63
N CYS A 556 -0.74 -8.49 -9.31
CA CYS A 556 0.26 -9.26 -8.60
C CYS A 556 0.11 -10.73 -8.99
N ALA A 557 1.07 -11.26 -9.75
CA ALA A 557 1.06 -12.64 -10.21
C ALA A 557 0.95 -13.65 -9.05
N ALA A 558 0.30 -14.79 -9.32
CA ALA A 558 0.09 -15.87 -8.37
C ALA A 558 0.00 -17.23 -9.09
N GLY A 559 0.99 -18.10 -8.87
CA GLY A 559 1.04 -19.41 -9.51
C GLY A 559 0.92 -19.32 -11.03
N VAL A 560 -0.02 -20.05 -11.62
CA VAL A 560 -0.31 -20.01 -13.07
C VAL A 560 -0.88 -18.67 -13.57
N PHE A 561 -1.43 -17.83 -12.69
CA PHE A 561 -2.06 -16.57 -13.07
C PHE A 561 -1.00 -15.46 -13.22
N THR A 562 -0.58 -15.24 -14.46
CA THR A 562 0.45 -14.26 -14.84
C THR A 562 0.00 -13.41 -16.03
N GLY A 563 0.53 -12.17 -16.15
CA GLY A 563 0.34 -11.33 -17.34
C GLY A 563 -1.04 -10.67 -17.51
N ALA A 564 -1.92 -10.76 -16.52
CA ALA A 564 -3.21 -10.08 -16.50
C ALA A 564 -3.14 -8.71 -15.82
N THR A 565 -4.14 -7.87 -16.11
CA THR A 565 -4.29 -6.52 -15.54
C THR A 565 -5.62 -6.38 -14.81
N TYR A 566 -5.76 -5.32 -14.02
CA TYR A 566 -7.05 -4.94 -13.43
C TYR A 566 -8.07 -4.71 -14.54
N VAL A 567 -9.29 -5.19 -14.30
CA VAL A 567 -10.48 -4.71 -14.98
C VAL A 567 -11.20 -3.75 -14.04
N VAL A 568 -11.66 -2.62 -14.58
CA VAL A 568 -12.42 -1.62 -13.84
C VAL A 568 -13.80 -1.43 -14.42
N SER A 569 -14.80 -1.18 -13.57
CA SER A 569 -16.12 -0.68 -13.99
C SER A 569 -16.12 0.84 -13.93
N MET A 570 -16.81 1.52 -14.84
CA MET A 570 -16.84 2.98 -14.92
C MET A 570 -18.26 3.51 -14.81
N ARG A 571 -18.44 4.56 -14.01
CA ARG A 571 -19.69 5.31 -13.91
C ARG A 571 -19.37 6.81 -13.99
N PRO A 572 -20.12 7.60 -14.80
CA PRO A 572 -19.94 9.04 -14.84
C PRO A 572 -20.57 9.70 -13.62
N TYR A 573 -19.87 10.67 -13.06
CA TYR A 573 -20.36 11.51 -11.96
C TYR A 573 -19.95 12.95 -12.20
N LYS A 574 -20.73 13.90 -11.66
CA LYS A 574 -20.32 15.30 -11.66
C LYS A 574 -19.01 15.44 -10.91
N VAL A 575 -18.13 16.33 -11.38
CA VAL A 575 -16.83 16.60 -10.73
C VAL A 575 -17.03 16.94 -9.24
N SER A 576 -18.08 17.69 -8.91
CA SER A 576 -18.42 18.08 -7.53
C SER A 576 -18.85 16.91 -6.64
N ASP A 577 -19.33 15.81 -7.22
CA ASP A 577 -19.87 14.66 -6.49
C ASP A 577 -18.85 13.56 -6.27
N VAL A 578 -17.68 13.62 -6.93
CA VAL A 578 -16.67 12.56 -6.88
C VAL A 578 -16.27 12.20 -5.46
N GLU A 579 -15.99 13.19 -4.60
CA GLU A 579 -15.60 12.90 -3.20
C GLU A 579 -16.74 12.24 -2.42
N LYS A 580 -17.98 12.69 -2.62
CA LYS A 580 -19.16 12.07 -1.98
C LYS A 580 -19.35 10.62 -2.44
N VAL A 581 -19.18 10.36 -3.74
CA VAL A 581 -19.21 9.01 -4.31
C VAL A 581 -18.12 8.11 -3.70
N ARG A 582 -16.90 8.65 -3.54
CA ARG A 582 -15.80 7.93 -2.88
C ARG A 582 -16.14 7.62 -1.43
N ASP A 583 -16.64 8.59 -0.67
CA ASP A 583 -17.01 8.40 0.74
C ASP A 583 -18.09 7.34 0.93
N ILE A 584 -19.11 7.33 0.07
CA ILE A 584 -20.20 6.34 0.13
C ILE A 584 -19.69 4.93 -0.18
N THR A 585 -18.80 4.78 -1.16
CA THR A 585 -18.34 3.46 -1.62
C THR A 585 -17.14 2.93 -0.83
N ARG A 586 -16.40 3.79 -0.11
CA ARG A 586 -15.22 3.42 0.68
C ARG A 586 -15.45 2.29 1.69
N PRO A 587 -16.55 2.25 2.47
CA PRO A 587 -16.80 1.17 3.43
C PRO A 587 -16.95 -0.22 2.79
N PHE A 588 -17.25 -0.29 1.48
CA PHE A 588 -17.55 -1.53 0.76
C PHE A 588 -16.29 -2.33 0.39
N VAL A 589 -15.24 -2.32 1.22
CA VAL A 589 -13.93 -2.97 0.98
C VAL A 589 -14.01 -4.48 0.79
N ALA A 590 -15.03 -5.13 1.38
CA ALA A 590 -15.28 -6.55 1.17
C ALA A 590 -15.77 -6.87 -0.26
N THR A 591 -16.12 -5.86 -1.07
CA THR A 591 -16.62 -6.08 -2.43
C THR A 591 -15.82 -5.40 -3.53
N HIS A 592 -15.33 -4.17 -3.34
CA HIS A 592 -14.28 -3.50 -4.14
C HIS A 592 -13.80 -2.19 -3.47
N GLY A 593 -14.58 -1.61 -2.56
CA GLY A 593 -14.24 -0.37 -1.85
C GLY A 593 -14.43 0.89 -2.71
N GLU A 594 -13.62 1.91 -2.44
CA GLU A 594 -13.67 3.19 -3.15
C GLU A 594 -13.11 3.10 -4.60
N PRO A 595 -13.36 4.10 -5.46
CA PRO A 595 -12.76 4.19 -6.78
C PRO A 595 -11.23 4.06 -6.79
N VAL A 596 -10.70 3.32 -7.76
CA VAL A 596 -9.25 3.18 -7.99
C VAL A 596 -8.69 4.30 -8.89
N ALA A 597 -9.56 4.99 -9.64
CA ALA A 597 -9.22 6.16 -10.44
C ALA A 597 -10.48 6.98 -10.75
N TRP A 598 -10.31 8.25 -11.09
CA TRP A 598 -11.38 9.14 -11.53
C TRP A 598 -10.81 10.31 -12.31
N GLY A 599 -11.66 11.02 -13.05
CA GLY A 599 -11.22 12.10 -13.92
C GLY A 599 -10.56 11.59 -15.19
N TRP A 600 -10.41 12.48 -16.16
CA TRP A 600 -9.77 12.17 -17.44
C TRP A 600 -8.29 11.81 -17.28
N ASP A 601 -7.58 12.49 -16.38
CA ASP A 601 -6.21 12.13 -16.00
C ASP A 601 -6.13 10.76 -15.33
N GLY A 602 -7.15 10.42 -14.53
CA GLY A 602 -7.29 9.09 -13.94
C GLY A 602 -7.48 8.02 -14.99
N ALA A 603 -8.38 8.24 -15.95
CA ALA A 603 -8.62 7.35 -17.08
C ALA A 603 -7.31 7.11 -17.87
N ALA A 604 -6.60 8.18 -18.22
CA ALA A 604 -5.31 8.10 -18.93
C ALA A 604 -4.26 7.31 -18.13
N ARG A 605 -4.14 7.58 -16.82
CA ARG A 605 -3.18 6.88 -15.94
C ARG A 605 -3.41 5.37 -15.90
N ILE A 606 -4.66 4.93 -15.90
CA ILE A 606 -5.02 3.51 -15.89
C ILE A 606 -5.14 2.91 -17.30
N GLY A 607 -4.76 3.65 -18.34
CA GLY A 607 -4.77 3.18 -19.73
C GLY A 607 -6.14 3.13 -20.41
N VAL A 608 -7.16 3.79 -19.84
CA VAL A 608 -8.47 3.96 -20.47
C VAL A 608 -8.48 5.26 -21.26
N THR A 609 -8.23 5.16 -22.57
CA THR A 609 -8.10 6.32 -23.47
C THR A 609 -9.40 6.70 -24.17
N ASP A 610 -10.38 5.79 -24.23
CA ASP A 610 -11.68 6.02 -24.86
C ASP A 610 -12.79 5.36 -24.03
N VAL A 611 -13.51 6.17 -23.26
CA VAL A 611 -14.63 5.75 -22.41
C VAL A 611 -15.93 5.45 -23.19
N THR A 612 -15.92 5.59 -24.51
CA THR A 612 -17.04 5.20 -25.37
C THR A 612 -16.91 3.76 -25.88
N LYS A 613 -15.74 3.12 -25.66
CA LYS A 613 -15.41 1.78 -26.17
C LYS A 613 -15.06 0.80 -25.04
N PRO A 614 -16.02 0.41 -24.19
CA PRO A 614 -15.78 -0.60 -23.18
C PRO A 614 -15.46 -1.96 -23.79
N GLN A 615 -14.65 -2.77 -23.10
CA GLN A 615 -14.43 -4.16 -23.50
C GLN A 615 -15.64 -5.05 -23.15
N TRP A 616 -16.37 -4.69 -22.11
CA TRP A 616 -17.60 -5.36 -21.68
C TRP A 616 -18.64 -4.35 -21.19
N GLY A 617 -19.92 -4.71 -21.33
CA GLY A 617 -21.02 -3.82 -20.98
C GLY A 617 -21.30 -2.76 -22.04
N ASP A 618 -22.17 -1.83 -21.70
CA ASP A 618 -22.66 -0.80 -22.62
C ASP A 618 -21.96 0.54 -22.38
N PRO A 619 -21.63 1.32 -23.42
CA PRO A 619 -21.11 2.68 -23.24
C PRO A 619 -22.06 3.55 -22.40
N ALA A 620 -21.54 4.37 -21.48
CA ALA A 620 -22.37 5.28 -20.71
C ALA A 620 -23.01 6.36 -21.61
N VAL A 621 -24.21 6.84 -21.24
CA VAL A 621 -24.96 7.88 -21.93
C VAL A 621 -25.40 8.96 -20.96
N MET A 622 -25.52 10.18 -21.46
CA MET A 622 -26.07 11.33 -20.74
C MET A 622 -27.58 11.18 -20.50
N ASP A 623 -28.17 12.12 -19.77
CA ASP A 623 -29.59 12.10 -19.36
C ASP A 623 -30.59 12.10 -20.54
N ASP A 624 -30.15 12.41 -21.76
CA ASP A 624 -30.96 12.32 -22.99
C ASP A 624 -31.04 10.90 -23.58
N GLU A 625 -30.34 9.93 -22.96
CA GLU A 625 -30.17 8.53 -23.36
C GLU A 625 -29.57 8.31 -24.76
N LYS A 626 -29.14 9.38 -25.44
CA LYS A 626 -28.67 9.35 -26.83
C LYS A 626 -27.22 9.75 -26.96
N THR A 627 -26.80 10.74 -26.18
CA THR A 627 -25.45 11.29 -26.22
C THR A 627 -24.54 10.39 -25.39
N LEU A 628 -23.46 9.88 -26.00
CA LEU A 628 -22.46 9.09 -25.28
C LEU A 628 -21.68 9.98 -24.33
N PHE A 629 -21.45 9.49 -23.11
CA PHE A 629 -20.55 10.15 -22.17
C PHE A 629 -19.11 10.07 -22.69
N GLY A 630 -18.43 11.21 -22.77
CA GLY A 630 -17.13 11.35 -23.42
C GLY A 630 -16.37 12.61 -22.98
N HIS A 631 -15.19 12.83 -23.56
CA HIS A 631 -14.24 13.86 -23.10
C HIS A 631 -14.72 15.30 -23.27
N ASP A 632 -15.78 15.52 -24.05
CA ASP A 632 -16.36 16.83 -24.33
C ASP A 632 -17.32 17.32 -23.21
N ASP A 633 -17.50 16.53 -22.14
CA ASP A 633 -18.31 16.89 -20.98
C ASP A 633 -17.46 17.58 -19.89
N GLU A 634 -17.70 18.88 -19.68
CA GLU A 634 -16.99 19.67 -18.66
C GLU A 634 -17.55 19.48 -17.24
N GLU A 635 -18.77 18.95 -17.10
CA GLU A 635 -19.44 18.81 -15.80
C GLU A 635 -19.21 17.41 -15.20
N TYR A 636 -19.15 16.38 -16.04
CA TYR A 636 -19.01 14.98 -15.64
C TYR A 636 -17.62 14.41 -15.90
N VAL A 637 -17.19 13.51 -15.03
CA VAL A 637 -15.94 12.77 -15.14
C VAL A 637 -16.14 11.27 -14.96
N PRO A 638 -15.32 10.43 -15.61
CA PRO A 638 -15.37 8.99 -15.38
C PRO A 638 -14.84 8.68 -13.98
N VAL A 639 -15.52 7.80 -13.25
CA VAL A 639 -15.08 7.26 -11.96
C VAL A 639 -14.99 5.73 -12.09
N PHE A 640 -13.87 5.15 -11.67
CA PHE A 640 -13.50 3.76 -11.93
C PHE A 640 -13.35 2.95 -10.65
N TRP A 641 -14.02 1.80 -10.53
CA TRP A 641 -13.87 0.85 -9.43
C TRP A 641 -13.23 -0.45 -9.92
N GLY A 642 -12.58 -1.19 -9.02
CA GLY A 642 -12.27 -2.60 -9.27
C GLY A 642 -13.51 -3.36 -9.78
N CYS A 643 -13.28 -4.39 -10.61
CA CYS A 643 -14.35 -5.18 -11.19
C CYS A 643 -14.04 -6.67 -11.08
N GLY A 644 -15.01 -7.46 -10.63
CA GLY A 644 -14.91 -8.92 -10.55
C GLY A 644 -14.94 -9.66 -11.89
N VAL A 645 -14.83 -8.95 -13.01
CA VAL A 645 -14.37 -9.50 -14.30
C VAL A 645 -12.84 -9.72 -14.30
N THR A 646 -12.10 -9.09 -13.39
CA THR A 646 -10.64 -9.25 -13.25
C THR A 646 -10.20 -10.72 -13.07
N PRO A 647 -10.84 -11.54 -12.22
CA PRO A 647 -10.61 -12.99 -12.19
C PRO A 647 -10.76 -13.69 -13.56
N GLN A 648 -11.75 -13.29 -14.36
CA GLN A 648 -11.97 -13.89 -15.68
C GLN A 648 -10.88 -13.46 -16.67
N GLU A 649 -10.46 -12.19 -16.63
CA GLU A 649 -9.31 -11.71 -17.39
C GLU A 649 -8.03 -12.49 -17.00
N ALA A 650 -7.81 -12.72 -15.71
CA ALA A 650 -6.70 -13.53 -15.23
C ALA A 650 -6.75 -14.96 -15.80
N ALA A 651 -7.91 -15.61 -15.77
CA ALA A 651 -8.10 -16.92 -16.37
C ALA A 651 -7.88 -16.93 -17.88
N MET A 652 -8.30 -15.88 -18.59
CA MET A 652 -8.07 -15.74 -20.04
C MET A 652 -6.60 -15.54 -20.40
N LYS A 653 -5.81 -14.90 -19.53
CA LYS A 653 -4.37 -14.64 -19.76
C LYS A 653 -3.46 -15.77 -19.32
N ALA A 654 -3.89 -16.57 -18.36
CA ALA A 654 -3.09 -17.62 -17.74
C ALA A 654 -2.86 -18.88 -18.61
N ASN A 655 -3.48 -18.98 -19.80
CA ASN A 655 -3.41 -20.17 -20.67
C ASN A 655 -3.71 -21.48 -19.91
N LEU A 656 -4.75 -21.45 -19.07
CA LEU A 656 -5.20 -22.61 -18.31
C LEU A 656 -5.62 -23.71 -19.26
N ASN A 657 -5.34 -24.97 -18.91
CA ASN A 657 -5.88 -26.12 -19.62
C ASN A 657 -7.23 -26.50 -18.99
N GLY A 658 -8.23 -26.81 -19.81
CA GLY A 658 -9.56 -27.26 -19.39
C GLY A 658 -10.61 -26.15 -19.37
N THR A 659 -11.78 -26.52 -18.84
CA THR A 659 -12.97 -25.68 -18.81
C THR A 659 -12.97 -24.76 -17.59
N VAL A 660 -13.20 -23.47 -17.82
CA VAL A 660 -13.44 -22.46 -16.78
C VAL A 660 -14.81 -21.85 -17.04
N MET A 661 -15.60 -21.64 -16.01
CA MET A 661 -16.89 -20.95 -16.12
C MET A 661 -16.85 -19.67 -15.29
N GLY A 662 -17.62 -18.67 -15.70
CA GLY A 662 -17.85 -17.47 -14.92
C GLY A 662 -19.24 -16.94 -15.17
N HIS A 663 -19.68 -16.01 -14.35
CA HIS A 663 -20.87 -15.22 -14.69
C HIS A 663 -20.58 -14.35 -15.93
N ALA A 664 -21.58 -14.04 -16.75
CA ALA A 664 -21.41 -13.05 -17.82
C ALA A 664 -21.28 -11.64 -17.19
N PRO A 665 -20.36 -10.78 -17.65
CA PRO A 665 -20.18 -9.44 -17.08
C PRO A 665 -21.51 -8.69 -16.90
N GLY A 666 -21.79 -8.21 -15.69
CA GLY A 666 -23.04 -7.54 -15.32
C GLY A 666 -24.20 -8.44 -14.88
N HIS A 667 -23.99 -9.77 -14.84
CA HIS A 667 -25.00 -10.78 -14.48
C HIS A 667 -24.56 -11.56 -13.23
N MET A 668 -24.49 -10.89 -12.09
CA MET A 668 -24.00 -11.44 -10.82
C MET A 668 -25.02 -12.35 -10.12
N ILE A 669 -24.53 -13.13 -9.16
CA ILE A 669 -25.33 -13.91 -8.21
C ILE A 669 -25.63 -13.03 -6.99
N CYS A 670 -26.91 -12.86 -6.64
CA CYS A 670 -27.30 -12.19 -5.39
C CYS A 670 -27.19 -13.15 -4.21
N LEU A 671 -26.56 -12.71 -3.12
CA LEU A 671 -26.32 -13.50 -1.90
C LEU A 671 -27.40 -13.24 -0.85
N ASP A 672 -27.40 -14.00 0.24
CA ASP A 672 -28.30 -13.76 1.39
C ASP A 672 -27.71 -12.80 2.42
N ILE A 673 -26.41 -12.52 2.32
CA ILE A 673 -25.69 -11.57 3.17
C ILE A 673 -26.19 -10.16 2.88
N ARG A 674 -26.64 -9.46 3.92
CA ARG A 674 -27.07 -8.08 3.83
C ARG A 674 -25.91 -7.11 4.06
N GLU A 675 -25.99 -5.95 3.42
CA GLU A 675 -24.97 -4.91 3.52
C GLU A 675 -24.74 -4.45 4.97
N GLU A 676 -25.80 -4.33 5.77
CA GLU A 676 -25.68 -3.91 7.18
C GLU A 676 -25.06 -4.94 8.12
N GLU A 677 -24.94 -6.19 7.67
CA GLU A 677 -24.29 -7.23 8.47
C GLU A 677 -22.77 -7.15 8.38
N ILE A 678 -22.24 -6.36 7.42
CA ILE A 678 -20.82 -6.33 7.06
C ILE A 678 -20.25 -4.92 6.91
N PHE A 679 -21.08 -3.94 6.59
CA PHE A 679 -20.68 -2.55 6.41
C PHE A 679 -21.36 -1.68 7.47
N PRO A 680 -20.66 -0.67 8.00
CA PRO A 680 -21.29 0.38 8.78
C PRO A 680 -22.10 1.27 7.82
N VAL A 681 -23.34 0.85 7.53
CA VAL A 681 -24.28 1.54 6.62
C VAL A 681 -25.03 2.66 7.29
#